data_AF-A0A140PQ04-F1
#
_entry.id   AF-A0A140PQ04-F1
#
_cell.length_a   1.000
_cell.length_b   1.000
_cell.length_c   1.000
_cell.angle_alpha   90.00
_cell.angle_beta   90.00
_cell.angle_gamma   90.00
#
_symmetry.space_group_name_H-M   'P 1'
#
loop_
_entity.id
_entity.type
_entity.pdbx_description
1 polymer ?
#
loop_
_entity_poly.entity_id
_entity_poly.type
_entity_poly.pdbx_seq_one_letter_code
_entity_poly.pdbx_strand_id
1 'polypeptide(L)'
;MSKLDQNKTPLFTVLKDEYVRRNILPFHVPGHKRGKGVDKEFFNFMGEAPFSIDVTIFKMVDGLHHPKSCIKEAQELLADAYGVKHSFFAVNGTSGAIQAMIMSVIKAGEKILVPRNVHKSVSAGIILSGSEPVYMNPEIDENLGIALGVKPQTVENMLKQDPDIAAVLIINPTYYGVATDIKKIADIVHSYDIPLIVDEAHGPHLHFHDELPISAVDAGADICTQSTHKILGAMTQMSVIHVNSDRVNVEKVKQILSLLHTTSPSYPLMASLDCARRQIATQGQELLTRTIELAKYFRREANRIPGIYCFGEELIGKDGFFAFDPTKITISAKELGLKGGELESLLVDDYNIQMELSDYYNTLGLITIGDTEESVNKLLDALRDISRRFFGKGKKLEKNIIKLPETPELVLMPREAFYSEKNKVPFKESVGKISGEMIMAYPPGIPIIIAGERISQDIIDYIEELKEADLHIQGMEDPELETINVIEEEDAIYLYTEKMKNILIGVQTNLGVNKTGTEFGPDDLIQAYPDTFDEMELISVERQKEDFNDKKLKFKNTVLNTCEKIAKRVNEAVIDGYRPILVGGDHSISLGSVSGVSLEKEIGVLWISAHGDMNTPESTLTGNIHGMPLALLQGLGDRELVNCFYEGAKLDSRNIVIFGAREIEVEERKIIEKTGVKIVYYDDILRKGIDNVLDEIKDYLKIDNLHISIDMNVFDPEIAPGVSVPVRRGMSYDEMFKSLKFAFKNYSVTSADITEFNPLNDINGKTAELVDSIVQYMMNPDY
;
A
#
# COMPACT_ATOMS: atom_id res chain seq x y z
N MET A 1 16.13 34.50 -6.42
CA MET A 1 17.47 34.30 -7.02
C MET A 1 17.49 35.00 -8.38
N SER A 2 18.65 35.42 -8.89
CA SER A 2 18.73 35.93 -10.28
C SER A 2 18.44 34.79 -11.26
N LYS A 3 17.55 35.01 -12.25
CA LYS A 3 17.29 34.01 -13.31
C LYS A 3 18.59 33.59 -13.97
N LEU A 4 18.74 32.29 -14.22
CA LEU A 4 19.89 31.74 -14.92
C LEU A 4 19.79 31.98 -16.43
N ASP A 5 20.92 31.90 -17.13
CA ASP A 5 20.95 32.07 -18.59
C ASP A 5 20.42 30.82 -19.30
N GLN A 6 19.16 30.90 -19.71
CA GLN A 6 18.43 29.80 -20.36
C GLN A 6 18.94 29.47 -21.77
N ASN A 7 19.81 30.28 -22.39
CA ASN A 7 20.35 29.99 -23.73
C ASN A 7 21.40 28.87 -23.74
N LYS A 8 21.93 28.49 -22.58
CA LYS A 8 22.94 27.44 -22.44
C LYS A 8 22.35 26.05 -22.64
N THR A 9 23.18 25.09 -23.01
CA THR A 9 22.91 23.64 -22.97
C THR A 9 24.17 22.94 -22.45
N PRO A 10 24.44 23.01 -21.14
CA PRO A 10 25.74 22.60 -20.58
C PRO A 10 26.14 21.18 -20.97
N LEU A 11 25.21 20.22 -20.94
CA LEU A 11 25.48 18.82 -21.27
C LEU A 11 25.75 18.66 -22.77
N PHE A 12 24.86 19.19 -23.61
CA PHE A 12 25.02 19.07 -25.06
C PHE A 12 26.28 19.80 -25.57
N THR A 13 26.57 20.98 -25.00
CA THR A 13 27.76 21.77 -25.33
C THR A 13 29.03 21.01 -25.00
N VAL A 14 29.13 20.37 -23.83
CA VAL A 14 30.32 19.55 -23.50
C VAL A 14 30.47 18.37 -24.46
N LEU A 15 29.38 17.65 -24.78
CA LEU A 15 29.44 16.52 -25.71
C LEU A 15 29.89 16.96 -27.12
N LYS A 16 29.29 18.02 -27.66
CA LYS A 16 29.56 18.51 -29.01
C LYS A 16 30.88 19.28 -29.12
N ASP A 17 31.07 20.29 -28.29
CA ASP A 17 32.14 21.28 -28.44
C ASP A 17 33.44 20.90 -27.70
N GLU A 18 33.36 20.02 -26.70
CA GLU A 18 34.55 19.50 -26.00
C GLU A 18 34.90 18.08 -26.44
N TYR A 19 34.00 17.12 -26.30
CA TYR A 19 34.34 15.72 -26.59
C TYR A 19 34.51 15.43 -28.10
N VAL A 20 33.49 15.76 -28.92
CA VAL A 20 33.53 15.50 -30.36
C VAL A 20 34.57 16.38 -31.06
N ARG A 21 34.55 17.69 -30.84
CA ARG A 21 35.47 18.65 -31.50
C ARG A 21 36.94 18.37 -31.22
N ARG A 22 37.29 17.92 -29.99
CA ARG A 22 38.68 17.56 -29.65
C ARG A 22 39.11 16.19 -30.20
N ASN A 23 38.19 15.49 -30.86
CA ASN A 23 38.41 14.16 -31.43
C ASN A 23 39.03 13.18 -30.42
N ILE A 24 38.47 13.14 -29.21
CA ILE A 24 38.94 12.24 -28.16
C ILE A 24 38.85 10.80 -28.66
N LEU A 25 39.95 10.05 -28.51
CA LEU A 25 40.07 8.66 -28.94
C LEU A 25 39.48 7.74 -27.84
N PRO A 26 38.34 7.06 -28.07
CA PRO A 26 37.68 6.30 -27.03
C PRO A 26 38.34 4.94 -26.79
N PHE A 27 38.92 4.75 -25.61
CA PHE A 27 39.24 3.41 -25.06
C PHE A 27 38.24 2.95 -24.00
N HIS A 28 37.21 3.75 -23.69
CA HIS A 28 36.09 3.41 -22.82
C HIS A 28 34.91 2.81 -23.60
N VAL A 29 33.89 2.31 -22.89
CA VAL A 29 32.58 1.95 -23.46
C VAL A 29 31.83 3.19 -23.96
N PRO A 30 30.94 3.10 -24.95
CA PRO A 30 30.40 1.88 -25.58
C PRO A 30 31.31 1.25 -26.66
N GLY A 31 31.06 -0.04 -26.94
CA GLY A 31 31.89 -0.88 -27.81
C GLY A 31 31.92 -0.45 -29.27
N HIS A 32 30.95 0.32 -29.73
CA HIS A 32 30.90 0.80 -31.11
C HIS A 32 31.93 1.90 -31.43
N LYS A 33 32.64 2.44 -30.42
CA LYS A 33 33.76 3.39 -30.57
C LYS A 33 33.44 4.53 -31.55
N ARG A 34 32.37 5.28 -31.25
CA ARG A 34 31.88 6.40 -32.08
C ARG A 34 31.42 5.99 -33.48
N GLY A 35 30.87 4.78 -33.61
CA GLY A 35 30.21 4.33 -34.84
C GLY A 35 30.98 3.26 -35.61
N LYS A 36 32.29 3.14 -35.36
CA LYS A 36 33.19 2.22 -36.08
C LYS A 36 32.84 0.74 -35.94
N GLY A 37 32.25 0.37 -34.79
CA GLY A 37 31.81 -0.99 -34.51
C GLY A 37 30.31 -1.21 -34.71
N VAL A 38 29.58 -0.25 -35.28
CA VAL A 38 28.15 -0.39 -35.59
C VAL A 38 28.01 -1.16 -36.91
N ASP A 39 26.90 -1.89 -37.05
CA ASP A 39 26.47 -2.39 -38.35
C ASP A 39 26.41 -1.26 -39.40
N LYS A 40 26.87 -1.53 -40.62
CA LYS A 40 27.03 -0.49 -41.65
C LYS A 40 25.69 0.02 -42.17
N GLU A 41 24.70 -0.85 -42.32
CA GLU A 41 23.38 -0.45 -42.80
C GLU A 41 22.72 0.48 -41.79
N PHE A 42 22.74 0.10 -40.51
CA PHE A 42 22.22 0.92 -39.43
C PHE A 42 22.97 2.25 -39.28
N PHE A 43 24.31 2.23 -39.34
CA PHE A 43 25.11 3.45 -39.25
C PHE A 43 24.82 4.43 -40.39
N ASN A 44 24.66 3.94 -41.62
CA ASN A 44 24.35 4.78 -42.77
C ASN A 44 22.95 5.39 -42.68
N PHE A 45 21.98 4.66 -42.12
CA PHE A 45 20.62 5.17 -41.90
C PHE A 45 20.59 6.24 -40.81
N MET A 46 21.20 5.97 -39.66
CA MET A 46 21.19 6.87 -38.50
C MET A 46 22.12 8.09 -38.66
N GLY A 47 23.21 7.93 -39.40
CA GLY A 47 24.29 8.91 -39.51
C GLY A 47 25.29 8.89 -38.35
N GLU A 48 26.38 9.65 -38.48
CA GLU A 48 27.49 9.66 -37.52
C GLU A 48 27.15 10.34 -36.19
N ALA A 49 26.33 11.38 -36.22
CA ALA A 49 26.17 12.32 -35.11
C ALA A 49 25.72 11.66 -33.79
N PRO A 50 24.67 10.80 -33.76
CA PRO A 50 24.23 10.16 -32.51
C PRO A 50 25.34 9.32 -31.86
N PHE A 51 26.09 8.56 -32.65
CA PHE A 51 27.19 7.72 -32.15
C PHE A 51 28.39 8.55 -31.71
N SER A 52 28.58 9.76 -32.24
CA SER A 52 29.72 10.61 -31.90
C SER A 52 29.66 11.14 -30.46
N ILE A 53 28.45 11.34 -29.94
CA ILE A 53 28.17 11.82 -28.57
C ILE A 53 27.68 10.70 -27.64
N ASP A 54 27.59 9.46 -28.11
CA ASP A 54 27.27 8.31 -27.26
C ASP A 54 28.49 7.89 -26.44
N VAL A 55 28.48 8.30 -25.19
CA VAL A 55 29.57 8.17 -24.24
C VAL A 55 29.06 7.63 -22.91
N THR A 56 29.97 7.29 -22.01
CA THR A 56 29.68 6.87 -20.64
C THR A 56 30.32 7.82 -19.63
N ILE A 57 30.15 7.55 -18.34
CA ILE A 57 30.64 8.40 -17.25
C ILE A 57 32.17 8.55 -17.24
N PHE A 58 32.64 9.80 -17.32
CA PHE A 58 34.01 10.20 -16.99
C PHE A 58 34.05 11.68 -16.64
N LYS A 59 35.15 12.13 -16.05
CA LYS A 59 35.30 13.46 -15.43
C LYS A 59 34.78 14.65 -16.27
N MET A 60 34.90 14.59 -17.59
CA MET A 60 34.50 15.69 -18.48
C MET A 60 32.99 15.78 -18.67
N VAL A 61 32.29 14.65 -18.79
CA VAL A 61 30.86 14.59 -19.16
C VAL A 61 29.94 14.43 -17.95
N ASP A 62 30.51 14.44 -16.74
CA ASP A 62 29.80 14.25 -15.47
C ASP A 62 29.21 12.84 -15.30
N GLY A 63 28.49 12.60 -14.20
CA GLY A 63 27.76 11.36 -13.96
C GLY A 63 26.36 11.61 -13.39
N LEU A 64 25.32 11.03 -14.00
CA LEU A 64 23.92 11.28 -13.63
C LEU A 64 23.59 10.95 -12.16
N HIS A 65 24.16 9.87 -11.62
CA HIS A 65 23.89 9.42 -10.25
C HIS A 65 24.48 10.35 -9.17
N HIS A 66 25.48 11.16 -9.53
CA HIS A 66 26.09 12.11 -8.62
C HIS A 66 26.65 13.32 -9.38
N PRO A 67 25.77 14.18 -9.91
CA PRO A 67 26.14 15.21 -10.86
C PRO A 67 26.90 16.36 -10.16
N LYS A 68 28.02 16.78 -10.75
CA LYS A 68 28.93 17.81 -10.19
C LYS A 68 29.23 18.97 -11.14
N SER A 69 28.93 18.82 -12.43
CA SER A 69 29.31 19.76 -13.49
C SER A 69 28.18 19.94 -14.51
N CYS A 70 28.34 19.51 -15.77
CA CYS A 70 27.39 19.85 -16.83
C CYS A 70 25.98 19.27 -16.63
N ILE A 71 25.84 18.07 -16.05
CA ILE A 71 24.52 17.51 -15.72
C ILE A 71 23.89 18.31 -14.58
N LYS A 72 24.68 18.68 -13.56
CA LYS A 72 24.21 19.52 -12.45
C LYS A 72 23.72 20.87 -12.95
N GLU A 73 24.51 21.57 -13.77
CA GLU A 73 24.13 22.88 -14.34
C GLU A 73 22.88 22.76 -15.22
N ALA A 74 22.75 21.69 -16.01
CA ALA A 74 21.55 21.45 -16.83
C ALA A 74 20.29 21.23 -15.97
N GLN A 75 20.41 20.49 -14.87
CA GLN A 75 19.32 20.31 -13.89
C GLN A 75 18.97 21.61 -13.14
N GLU A 76 19.96 22.43 -12.80
CA GLU A 76 19.76 23.75 -12.18
C GLU A 76 19.06 24.72 -13.15
N LEU A 77 19.45 24.73 -14.43
CA LEU A 77 18.76 25.49 -15.48
C LEU A 77 17.31 25.04 -15.66
N LEU A 78 17.06 23.72 -15.59
CA LEU A 78 15.71 23.16 -15.64
C LEU A 78 14.90 23.59 -14.42
N ALA A 79 15.46 23.55 -13.21
CA ALA A 79 14.77 24.02 -11.99
C ALA A 79 14.42 25.51 -12.07
N ASP A 80 15.37 26.35 -12.51
CA ASP A 80 15.16 27.79 -12.72
C ASP A 80 14.10 28.08 -13.79
N ALA A 81 14.04 27.28 -14.87
CA ALA A 81 13.07 27.45 -15.95
C ALA A 81 11.62 27.25 -15.50
N TYR A 82 11.37 26.34 -14.54
CA TYR A 82 10.05 26.05 -13.98
C TYR A 82 9.80 26.75 -12.63
N GLY A 83 10.78 27.49 -12.10
CA GLY A 83 10.66 28.17 -10.81
C GLY A 83 10.60 27.25 -9.59
N VAL A 84 11.10 26.02 -9.69
CA VAL A 84 11.05 25.01 -8.61
C VAL A 84 12.37 24.91 -7.84
N LYS A 85 12.35 24.27 -6.66
CA LYS A 85 13.55 24.10 -5.83
C LYS A 85 14.59 23.19 -6.48
N HIS A 86 14.15 22.06 -7.01
CA HIS A 86 15.03 21.09 -7.66
C HIS A 86 14.35 20.40 -8.85
N SER A 87 15.15 20.06 -9.85
CA SER A 87 14.74 19.23 -10.99
C SER A 87 15.73 18.11 -11.22
N PHE A 88 15.24 16.94 -11.60
CA PHE A 88 16.03 15.75 -11.90
C PHE A 88 15.68 15.21 -13.27
N PHE A 89 16.70 14.79 -14.03
CA PHE A 89 16.48 14.03 -15.26
C PHE A 89 16.07 12.60 -14.90
N ALA A 90 14.99 12.12 -15.52
CA ALA A 90 14.54 10.76 -15.42
C ALA A 90 14.77 10.04 -16.76
N VAL A 91 15.58 8.98 -16.74
CA VAL A 91 16.06 8.29 -17.94
C VAL A 91 15.37 6.96 -18.21
N ASN A 92 14.36 6.57 -17.42
CA ASN A 92 13.59 5.34 -17.60
C ASN A 92 12.13 5.66 -18.00
N GLY A 93 11.92 6.77 -18.71
CA GLY A 93 10.59 7.31 -18.97
C GLY A 93 9.92 7.86 -17.71
N THR A 94 8.74 8.44 -17.89
CA THR A 94 7.91 8.92 -16.77
C THR A 94 7.41 7.76 -15.92
N SER A 95 7.36 6.54 -16.46
CA SER A 95 7.09 5.33 -15.67
C SER A 95 8.06 5.17 -14.50
N GLY A 96 9.36 5.24 -14.76
CA GLY A 96 10.38 5.20 -13.70
C GLY A 96 10.35 6.45 -12.82
N ALA A 97 9.98 7.60 -13.38
CA ALA A 97 9.86 8.85 -12.64
C ALA A 97 8.71 8.78 -11.61
N ILE A 98 7.54 8.25 -11.98
CA ILE A 98 6.39 8.06 -11.10
C ILE A 98 6.73 7.07 -9.96
N GLN A 99 7.38 5.95 -10.30
CA GLN A 99 7.85 5.00 -9.29
C GLN A 99 8.80 5.68 -8.29
N ALA A 100 9.75 6.47 -8.80
CA ALA A 100 10.67 7.21 -7.95
C ALA A 100 9.93 8.22 -7.06
N MET A 101 8.95 8.92 -7.62
CA MET A 101 8.14 9.92 -6.94
C MET A 101 7.39 9.32 -5.75
N ILE A 102 6.68 8.21 -5.97
CA ILE A 102 5.93 7.49 -4.93
C ILE A 102 6.89 6.98 -3.84
N MET A 103 7.91 6.21 -4.21
CA MET A 103 8.88 5.63 -3.26
C MET A 103 9.66 6.70 -2.45
N SER A 104 9.80 7.91 -3.00
CA SER A 104 10.46 9.02 -2.31
C SER A 104 9.56 9.65 -1.25
N VAL A 105 8.25 9.69 -1.48
CA VAL A 105 7.30 10.32 -0.57
C VAL A 105 6.80 9.35 0.48
N ILE A 106 6.31 8.17 0.06
CA ILE A 106 5.64 7.24 0.96
C ILE A 106 6.53 6.07 1.38
N LYS A 107 6.28 5.52 2.57
CA LYS A 107 6.92 4.31 3.09
C LYS A 107 6.00 3.09 2.94
N ALA A 108 6.58 1.92 3.13
CA ALA A 108 5.80 0.70 3.21
C ALA A 108 4.80 0.76 4.38
N GLY A 109 3.56 0.30 4.17
CA GLY A 109 2.47 0.34 5.14
C GLY A 109 1.78 1.70 5.30
N GLU A 110 2.33 2.80 4.79
CA GLU A 110 1.64 4.10 4.80
C GLU A 110 0.59 4.18 3.67
N LYS A 111 -0.52 4.88 3.93
CA LYS A 111 -1.63 5.05 2.99
C LYS A 111 -1.40 6.17 1.98
N ILE A 112 -1.63 5.90 0.70
CA ILE A 112 -1.63 6.88 -0.40
C ILE A 112 -3.00 6.94 -1.06
N LEU A 113 -3.58 8.14 -1.10
CA LEU A 113 -4.82 8.39 -1.83
C LEU A 113 -4.51 8.55 -3.33
N VAL A 114 -5.08 7.70 -4.17
CA VAL A 114 -4.82 7.66 -5.62
C VAL A 114 -6.12 7.60 -6.43
N PRO A 115 -6.19 8.25 -7.61
CA PRO A 115 -7.31 8.09 -8.52
C PRO A 115 -7.39 6.65 -9.04
N ARG A 116 -8.59 6.18 -9.40
CA ARG A 116 -8.77 4.85 -9.99
C ARG A 116 -8.21 4.74 -11.42
N ASN A 117 -8.22 5.83 -12.17
CA ASN A 117 -7.73 5.91 -13.55
C ASN A 117 -6.21 6.11 -13.66
N VAL A 118 -5.45 5.63 -12.67
CA VAL A 118 -3.99 5.76 -12.67
C VAL A 118 -3.33 4.89 -13.73
N HIS A 119 -2.23 5.40 -14.27
CA HIS A 119 -1.38 4.64 -15.18
C HIS A 119 -0.70 3.48 -14.44
N LYS A 120 -0.44 2.38 -15.14
CA LYS A 120 0.20 1.17 -14.59
C LYS A 120 1.50 1.42 -13.79
N SER A 121 2.21 2.52 -14.07
CA SER A 121 3.42 2.89 -13.33
C SER A 121 3.13 3.34 -11.90
N VAL A 122 1.95 3.90 -11.62
CA VAL A 122 1.51 4.21 -10.25
C VAL A 122 1.32 2.91 -9.48
N SER A 123 0.63 1.93 -10.08
CA SER A 123 0.46 0.60 -9.49
C SER A 123 1.80 -0.10 -9.26
N ALA A 124 2.73 -0.01 -10.22
CA ALA A 124 4.09 -0.48 -10.02
C ALA A 124 4.81 0.27 -8.88
N GLY A 125 4.61 1.58 -8.74
CA GLY A 125 5.14 2.37 -7.63
C GLY A 125 4.56 1.96 -6.27
N ILE A 126 3.27 1.62 -6.21
CA ILE A 126 2.61 1.06 -5.02
C ILE A 126 3.21 -0.31 -4.68
N ILE A 127 3.36 -1.21 -5.66
CA ILE A 127 4.00 -2.52 -5.47
C ILE A 127 5.47 -2.36 -5.02
N LEU A 128 6.22 -1.40 -5.56
CA LEU A 128 7.64 -1.18 -5.24
C LEU A 128 7.89 -0.40 -3.94
N SER A 129 6.92 0.39 -3.48
CA SER A 129 6.98 1.05 -2.17
C SER A 129 6.41 0.17 -1.05
N GLY A 130 5.37 -0.61 -1.34
CA GLY A 130 4.57 -1.33 -0.35
C GLY A 130 3.59 -0.43 0.38
N SER A 131 3.25 0.72 -0.21
CA SER A 131 2.23 1.61 0.31
C SER A 131 0.82 1.01 0.19
N GLU A 132 -0.09 1.48 1.03
CA GLU A 132 -1.51 1.14 0.99
C GLU A 132 -2.30 2.08 0.09
N PRO A 133 -2.82 1.61 -1.07
CA PRO A 133 -3.60 2.48 -1.92
C PRO A 133 -5.03 2.64 -1.40
N VAL A 134 -5.44 3.88 -1.19
CA VAL A 134 -6.84 4.26 -1.04
C VAL A 134 -7.31 4.82 -2.37
N TYR A 135 -8.28 4.18 -3.02
CA TYR A 135 -8.74 4.61 -4.35
C TYR A 135 -9.87 5.64 -4.27
N MET A 136 -9.81 6.65 -5.13
CA MET A 136 -10.91 7.58 -5.39
C MET A 136 -11.33 7.55 -6.86
N ASN A 137 -12.63 7.60 -7.11
CA ASN A 137 -13.16 7.56 -8.47
C ASN A 137 -13.10 8.95 -9.13
N PRO A 138 -12.59 9.06 -10.38
CA PRO A 138 -12.71 10.28 -11.17
C PRO A 138 -14.15 10.47 -11.66
N GLU A 139 -14.49 11.70 -12.04
CA GLU A 139 -15.76 11.97 -12.74
C GLU A 139 -15.71 11.41 -14.17
N ILE A 140 -16.87 11.09 -14.74
CA ILE A 140 -16.96 10.48 -16.07
C ILE A 140 -17.98 11.23 -16.90
N ASP A 141 -17.59 11.64 -18.11
CA ASP A 141 -18.56 12.18 -19.07
C ASP A 141 -19.19 11.02 -19.84
N GLU A 142 -20.40 10.62 -19.47
CA GLU A 142 -21.13 9.51 -20.11
C GLU A 142 -21.39 9.73 -21.60
N ASN A 143 -21.45 10.99 -22.05
CA ASN A 143 -21.69 11.29 -23.45
C ASN A 143 -20.44 11.10 -24.30
N LEU A 144 -19.26 11.39 -23.76
CA LEU A 144 -17.97 11.15 -24.42
C LEU A 144 -17.41 9.75 -24.13
N GLY A 145 -17.75 9.17 -22.98
CA GLY A 145 -17.21 7.92 -22.45
C GLY A 145 -15.76 8.04 -21.96
N ILE A 146 -15.38 9.22 -21.44
CA ILE A 146 -14.02 9.49 -20.98
C ILE A 146 -13.99 9.80 -19.48
N ALA A 147 -12.91 9.38 -18.81
CA ALA A 147 -12.61 9.80 -17.45
C ALA A 147 -12.11 11.25 -17.42
N LEU A 148 -12.71 12.05 -16.56
CA LEU A 148 -12.36 13.44 -16.28
C LEU A 148 -11.41 13.49 -15.06
N GLY A 149 -11.24 14.68 -14.48
CA GLY A 149 -10.49 14.87 -13.24
C GLY A 149 -11.28 14.48 -11.99
N VAL A 150 -10.58 14.34 -10.87
CA VAL A 150 -11.18 14.17 -9.54
C VAL A 150 -11.57 15.54 -8.98
N LYS A 151 -12.74 15.64 -8.34
CA LYS A 151 -13.19 16.88 -7.68
C LYS A 151 -12.35 17.18 -6.44
N PRO A 152 -12.05 18.47 -6.15
CA PRO A 152 -11.46 18.86 -4.87
C PRO A 152 -12.27 18.38 -3.67
N GLN A 153 -13.60 18.39 -3.78
CA GLN A 153 -14.50 17.94 -2.72
C GLN A 153 -14.38 16.44 -2.42
N THR A 154 -14.09 15.62 -3.44
CA THR A 154 -13.85 14.18 -3.26
C THR A 154 -12.57 13.97 -2.47
N VAL A 155 -11.49 14.67 -2.81
CA VAL A 155 -10.22 14.61 -2.05
C VAL A 155 -10.45 15.02 -0.59
N GLU A 156 -11.14 16.13 -0.35
CA GLU A 156 -11.44 16.60 1.01
C GLU A 156 -12.27 15.58 1.81
N ASN A 157 -13.28 14.97 1.20
CA ASN A 157 -14.11 13.98 1.87
C ASN A 157 -13.32 12.71 2.23
N MET A 158 -12.45 12.23 1.33
CA MET A 158 -11.61 11.06 1.59
C MET A 158 -10.63 11.32 2.73
N LEU A 159 -9.96 12.48 2.75
CA LEU A 159 -9.05 12.87 3.83
C LEU A 159 -9.77 13.07 5.18
N LYS A 160 -11.06 13.45 5.18
CA LYS A 160 -11.87 13.50 6.40
C LYS A 160 -12.26 12.12 6.92
N GLN A 161 -12.50 11.18 6.01
CA GLN A 161 -12.91 9.82 6.35
C GLN A 161 -11.74 8.96 6.82
N ASP A 162 -10.56 9.16 6.23
CA ASP A 162 -9.34 8.43 6.55
C ASP A 162 -8.19 9.41 6.84
N PRO A 163 -8.01 9.80 8.12
CA PRO A 163 -6.96 10.74 8.51
C PRO A 163 -5.55 10.14 8.47
N ASP A 164 -5.40 8.82 8.26
CA ASP A 164 -4.10 8.13 8.21
C ASP A 164 -3.44 8.21 6.82
N ILE A 165 -4.11 8.82 5.83
CA ILE A 165 -3.55 9.08 4.51
C ILE A 165 -2.31 9.96 4.63
N ALA A 166 -1.16 9.41 4.23
CA ALA A 166 0.15 10.07 4.34
C ALA A 166 0.53 10.89 3.10
N ALA A 167 -0.13 10.67 1.95
CA ALA A 167 0.11 11.42 0.72
C ALA A 167 -1.10 11.32 -0.23
N VAL A 168 -1.25 12.32 -1.11
CA VAL A 168 -2.25 12.31 -2.18
C VAL A 168 -1.55 12.37 -3.53
N LEU A 169 -1.93 11.49 -4.46
CA LEU A 169 -1.53 11.55 -5.86
C LEU A 169 -2.68 12.06 -6.72
N ILE A 170 -2.39 12.94 -7.68
CA ILE A 170 -3.37 13.41 -8.68
C ILE A 170 -2.77 13.27 -10.08
N ILE A 171 -3.63 13.00 -11.07
CA ILE A 171 -3.28 13.04 -12.49
C ILE A 171 -3.76 14.40 -13.01
N ASN A 172 -2.86 15.21 -13.55
CA ASN A 172 -3.25 16.49 -14.12
C ASN A 172 -2.25 16.95 -15.20
N PRO A 173 -2.69 17.24 -16.43
CA PRO A 173 -4.03 16.99 -16.96
C PRO A 173 -4.24 15.49 -17.24
N THR A 174 -5.49 15.09 -17.49
CA THR A 174 -5.78 13.76 -18.02
C THR A 174 -5.22 13.60 -19.43
N TYR A 175 -5.20 12.37 -19.96
CA TYR A 175 -4.76 12.10 -21.33
C TYR A 175 -5.51 12.95 -22.38
N TYR A 176 -6.79 13.19 -22.12
CA TYR A 176 -7.70 13.96 -22.97
C TYR A 176 -7.56 15.48 -22.83
N GLY A 177 -6.64 15.97 -22.00
CA GLY A 177 -6.40 17.40 -21.80
C GLY A 177 -7.30 18.05 -20.76
N VAL A 178 -8.05 17.27 -20.00
CA VAL A 178 -8.92 17.79 -18.93
C VAL A 178 -8.08 18.04 -17.69
N ALA A 179 -8.17 19.24 -17.12
CA ALA A 179 -7.49 19.60 -15.89
C ALA A 179 -8.51 19.82 -14.77
N THR A 180 -8.14 19.40 -13.55
CA THR A 180 -8.91 19.65 -12.33
C THR A 180 -8.49 20.97 -11.68
N ASP A 181 -9.23 21.43 -10.67
CA ASP A 181 -8.84 22.56 -9.82
C ASP A 181 -7.73 22.11 -8.86
N ILE A 182 -6.55 21.90 -9.45
CA ILE A 182 -5.38 21.40 -8.74
C ILE A 182 -4.87 22.37 -7.69
N LYS A 183 -5.14 23.68 -7.85
CA LYS A 183 -4.78 24.68 -6.85
C LYS A 183 -5.59 24.47 -5.58
N LYS A 184 -6.91 24.32 -5.70
CA LYS A 184 -7.77 24.01 -4.56
C LYS A 184 -7.44 22.65 -3.93
N ILE A 185 -7.07 21.65 -4.74
CA ILE A 185 -6.60 20.35 -4.20
C ILE A 185 -5.32 20.53 -3.39
N ALA A 186 -4.34 21.28 -3.88
CA ALA A 186 -3.11 21.56 -3.14
C ALA A 186 -3.41 22.24 -1.79
N ASP A 187 -4.26 23.26 -1.79
CA ASP A 187 -4.66 23.96 -0.56
C ASP A 187 -5.36 23.02 0.45
N ILE A 188 -6.22 22.10 -0.03
CA ILE A 188 -6.85 21.07 0.80
C ILE A 188 -5.79 20.12 1.38
N VAL A 189 -4.97 19.51 0.54
CA VAL A 189 -3.97 18.51 0.94
C VAL A 189 -2.98 19.10 1.94
N HIS A 190 -2.54 20.34 1.72
CA HIS A 190 -1.64 21.05 2.63
C HIS A 190 -2.26 21.43 3.97
N SER A 191 -3.60 21.57 4.04
CA SER A 191 -4.28 21.78 5.32
C SER A 191 -4.21 20.57 6.27
N TYR A 192 -3.90 19.38 5.72
CA TYR A 192 -3.63 18.15 6.47
C TYR A 192 -2.14 17.91 6.71
N ASP A 193 -1.27 18.86 6.35
CA ASP A 193 0.19 18.77 6.52
C ASP A 193 0.87 17.61 5.75
N ILE A 194 0.22 17.08 4.72
CA ILE A 194 0.74 15.98 3.87
C ILE A 194 1.14 16.47 2.47
N PRO A 195 2.03 15.75 1.76
CA PRO A 195 2.46 16.11 0.41
C PRO A 195 1.45 15.76 -0.68
N LEU A 196 1.35 16.64 -1.68
CA LEU A 196 0.68 16.44 -2.96
C LEU A 196 1.68 16.00 -4.03
N ILE A 197 1.44 14.81 -4.57
CA ILE A 197 2.15 14.18 -5.67
C ILE A 197 1.35 14.37 -6.96
N VAL A 198 1.98 14.78 -8.06
CA VAL A 198 1.25 14.98 -9.33
C VAL A 198 1.90 14.26 -10.51
N ASP A 199 1.13 13.38 -11.15
CA ASP A 199 1.46 12.88 -12.49
C ASP A 199 1.04 13.92 -13.54
N GLU A 200 2.01 14.72 -13.98
CA GLU A 200 1.87 15.71 -15.05
C GLU A 200 2.55 15.22 -16.34
N ALA A 201 2.50 13.90 -16.59
CA ALA A 201 3.08 13.29 -17.77
C ALA A 201 2.71 13.99 -19.09
N HIS A 202 1.49 14.55 -19.18
CA HIS A 202 0.95 15.20 -20.37
C HIS A 202 1.02 16.73 -20.34
N GLY A 203 1.65 17.33 -19.33
CA GLY A 203 1.69 18.79 -19.12
C GLY A 203 3.06 19.50 -19.09
N PRO A 204 4.16 19.02 -19.74
CA PRO A 204 5.45 19.72 -19.68
C PRO A 204 5.46 21.13 -20.27
N HIS A 205 4.48 21.48 -21.10
CA HIS A 205 4.32 22.79 -21.74
C HIS A 205 3.50 23.80 -20.90
N LEU A 206 2.75 23.33 -19.90
CA LEU A 206 1.73 24.13 -19.20
C LEU A 206 2.30 25.38 -18.54
N HIS A 207 3.48 25.29 -17.93
CA HIS A 207 4.14 26.40 -17.23
C HIS A 207 4.49 27.59 -18.16
N PHE A 208 4.58 27.38 -19.47
CA PHE A 208 5.19 28.35 -20.38
C PHE A 208 4.18 29.21 -21.16
N HIS A 209 2.87 29.08 -20.91
CA HIS A 209 1.85 29.86 -21.61
C HIS A 209 0.55 30.02 -20.80
N ASP A 210 0.06 31.25 -20.66
CA ASP A 210 -1.07 31.59 -19.76
C ASP A 210 -2.45 31.09 -20.23
N GLU A 211 -2.60 30.78 -21.53
CA GLU A 211 -3.84 30.16 -22.06
C GLU A 211 -3.97 28.65 -21.79
N LEU A 212 -2.93 28.03 -21.22
CA LEU A 212 -2.97 26.62 -20.86
C LEU A 212 -3.45 26.43 -19.40
N PRO A 213 -3.91 25.23 -19.02
CA PRO A 213 -4.16 24.92 -17.62
C PRO A 213 -2.95 25.21 -16.74
N ILE A 214 -3.19 25.63 -15.49
CA ILE A 214 -2.12 25.84 -14.51
C ILE A 214 -1.30 24.56 -14.34
N SER A 215 0.03 24.70 -14.35
CA SER A 215 0.92 23.57 -14.12
C SER A 215 0.86 23.09 -12.66
N ALA A 216 1.25 21.84 -12.42
CA ALA A 216 1.31 21.25 -11.08
C ALA A 216 2.23 22.05 -10.15
N VAL A 217 3.38 22.51 -10.65
CA VAL A 217 4.35 23.26 -9.86
C VAL A 217 3.82 24.65 -9.50
N ASP A 218 3.12 25.33 -10.43
CA ASP A 218 2.51 26.64 -10.17
C ASP A 218 1.30 26.54 -9.21
N ALA A 219 0.58 25.40 -9.26
CA ALA A 219 -0.51 25.11 -8.35
C ALA A 219 -0.03 24.83 -6.90
N GLY A 220 1.23 24.47 -6.72
CA GLY A 220 1.84 24.18 -5.42
C GLY A 220 2.01 22.69 -5.11
N ALA A 221 1.99 21.81 -6.12
CA ALA A 221 2.37 20.41 -5.92
C ALA A 221 3.78 20.30 -5.32
N ASP A 222 3.96 19.39 -4.36
CA ASP A 222 5.23 19.22 -3.65
C ASP A 222 6.27 18.49 -4.53
N ILE A 223 5.79 17.54 -5.33
CA ILE A 223 6.58 16.82 -6.32
C ILE A 223 5.71 16.47 -7.53
N CYS A 224 6.24 16.64 -8.74
CA CYS A 224 5.56 16.20 -9.96
C CYS A 224 6.53 15.59 -10.97
N THR A 225 5.99 14.83 -11.93
CA THR A 225 6.76 14.33 -13.07
C THR A 225 6.15 14.74 -14.39
N GLN A 226 6.98 14.92 -15.42
CA GLN A 226 6.51 15.31 -16.76
C GLN A 226 7.20 14.49 -17.85
N SER A 227 6.44 14.06 -18.86
CA SER A 227 6.99 13.35 -20.03
C SER A 227 7.41 14.36 -21.08
N THR A 228 8.62 14.89 -20.99
CA THR A 228 9.10 15.90 -21.94
C THR A 228 9.01 15.39 -23.39
N HIS A 229 9.27 14.11 -23.64
CA HIS A 229 9.19 13.51 -24.98
C HIS A 229 7.78 13.38 -25.56
N LYS A 230 6.72 13.46 -24.74
CA LYS A 230 5.34 13.33 -25.25
C LYS A 230 4.88 14.59 -25.98
N ILE A 231 5.32 15.77 -25.53
CA ILE A 231 4.77 17.05 -25.96
C ILE A 231 5.85 18.02 -26.46
N LEU A 232 7.05 17.96 -25.88
CA LEU A 232 8.18 18.83 -26.23
C LEU A 232 9.23 18.06 -27.05
N GLY A 233 10.26 18.76 -27.52
CA GLY A 233 11.26 18.22 -28.46
C GLY A 233 12.31 17.26 -27.88
N ALA A 234 12.03 16.56 -26.78
CA ALA A 234 12.96 15.57 -26.22
C ALA A 234 12.75 14.18 -26.86
N MET A 235 13.79 13.36 -26.92
CA MET A 235 13.68 12.00 -27.45
C MET A 235 12.88 11.10 -26.49
N THR A 236 12.15 10.12 -27.05
CA THR A 236 11.41 9.10 -26.29
C THR A 236 12.25 8.53 -25.16
N GLN A 237 11.60 8.23 -24.02
CA GLN A 237 12.21 7.84 -22.73
C GLN A 237 12.63 9.02 -21.84
N MET A 238 12.81 10.23 -22.36
CA MET A 238 13.23 11.37 -21.54
C MET A 238 12.06 11.98 -20.76
N SER A 239 12.28 12.14 -19.45
CA SER A 239 11.32 12.64 -18.47
C SER A 239 12.05 13.45 -17.41
N VAL A 240 11.29 14.16 -16.58
CA VAL A 240 11.80 14.98 -15.48
C VAL A 240 10.98 14.77 -14.21
N ILE A 241 11.63 14.96 -13.06
CA ILE A 241 10.98 15.12 -11.76
C ILE A 241 11.25 16.52 -11.25
N HIS A 242 10.22 17.22 -10.80
CA HIS A 242 10.32 18.51 -10.13
C HIS A 242 9.98 18.37 -8.65
N VAL A 243 10.79 18.93 -7.77
CA VAL A 243 10.53 19.04 -6.33
C VAL A 243 10.39 20.51 -5.96
N ASN A 244 9.26 20.86 -5.35
CA ASN A 244 8.86 22.25 -5.16
C ASN A 244 8.69 22.65 -3.68
N SER A 245 8.76 21.71 -2.74
CA SER A 245 8.56 21.98 -1.31
C SER A 245 9.58 21.29 -0.41
N ASP A 246 9.55 21.64 0.88
CA ASP A 246 10.37 20.99 1.92
C ASP A 246 9.70 19.74 2.53
N ARG A 247 8.44 19.43 2.15
CA ARG A 247 7.77 18.18 2.57
C ARG A 247 8.41 16.94 1.95
N VAL A 248 9.14 17.13 0.86
CA VAL A 248 9.76 16.05 0.09
C VAL A 248 11.27 16.07 0.32
N ASN A 249 11.80 14.95 0.82
CA ASN A 249 13.23 14.81 1.05
C ASN A 249 13.99 14.62 -0.27
N VAL A 250 14.69 15.66 -0.70
CA VAL A 250 15.47 15.71 -1.95
C VAL A 250 16.58 14.65 -1.99
N GLU A 251 17.22 14.34 -0.86
CA GLU A 251 18.24 13.30 -0.81
C GLU A 251 17.64 11.90 -0.97
N LYS A 252 16.44 11.68 -0.44
CA LYS A 252 15.68 10.44 -0.68
C LYS A 252 15.32 10.31 -2.16
N VAL A 253 14.89 11.38 -2.83
CA VAL A 253 14.65 11.39 -4.29
C VAL A 253 15.90 10.96 -5.06
N LYS A 254 17.07 11.52 -4.74
CA LYS A 254 18.34 11.13 -5.37
C LYS A 254 18.69 9.66 -5.13
N GLN A 255 18.50 9.17 -3.90
CA GLN A 255 18.75 7.76 -3.56
C GLN A 255 17.87 6.82 -4.36
N ILE A 256 16.56 7.10 -4.44
CA ILE A 256 15.61 6.27 -5.19
C ILE A 256 15.90 6.33 -6.69
N LEU A 257 16.18 7.50 -7.26
CA LEU A 257 16.59 7.60 -8.66
C LEU A 257 17.87 6.80 -8.93
N SER A 258 18.82 6.78 -8.00
CA SER A 258 20.03 5.97 -8.12
C SER A 258 19.78 4.47 -8.11
N LEU A 259 18.69 4.00 -7.47
CA LEU A 259 18.27 2.60 -7.47
C LEU A 259 17.55 2.22 -8.77
N LEU A 260 16.71 3.11 -9.30
CA LEU A 260 15.84 2.81 -10.46
C LEU A 260 16.52 3.09 -11.81
N HIS A 261 17.43 4.05 -11.87
CA HIS A 261 18.13 4.38 -13.11
C HIS A 261 19.17 3.32 -13.49
N THR A 262 19.35 3.15 -14.80
CA THR A 262 20.51 2.42 -15.33
C THR A 262 21.83 3.05 -14.86
N THR A 263 22.84 2.22 -14.60
CA THR A 263 24.22 2.67 -14.31
C THR A 263 24.90 3.24 -15.56
N SER A 264 24.34 3.04 -16.74
CA SER A 264 24.85 3.51 -18.04
C SER A 264 23.77 4.30 -18.80
N PRO A 265 23.41 5.51 -18.34
CA PRO A 265 22.39 6.33 -19.00
C PRO A 265 22.87 6.80 -20.38
N SER A 266 21.93 6.96 -21.32
CA SER A 266 22.24 7.46 -22.66
C SER A 266 22.45 8.97 -22.65
N TYR A 267 23.68 9.40 -22.90
CA TYR A 267 24.05 10.81 -23.01
C TYR A 267 23.39 11.52 -24.20
N PRO A 268 23.23 10.90 -25.39
CA PRO A 268 22.44 11.47 -26.48
C PRO A 268 21.00 11.81 -26.04
N LEU A 269 20.34 10.90 -25.32
CA LEU A 269 18.98 11.13 -24.84
C LEU A 269 18.95 12.28 -23.81
N MET A 270 19.84 12.27 -22.81
CA MET A 270 19.91 13.37 -21.83
C MET A 270 20.25 14.73 -22.48
N ALA A 271 21.08 14.73 -23.52
CA ALA A 271 21.39 15.95 -24.27
C ALA A 271 20.16 16.48 -25.03
N SER A 272 19.28 15.60 -25.53
CA SER A 272 18.00 16.02 -26.11
C SER A 272 17.11 16.71 -25.09
N LEU A 273 17.11 16.25 -23.83
CA LEU A 273 16.36 16.85 -22.73
C LEU A 273 16.89 18.24 -22.35
N ASP A 274 18.21 18.38 -22.26
CA ASP A 274 18.87 19.68 -22.05
C ASP A 274 18.53 20.68 -23.18
N CYS A 275 18.53 20.22 -24.43
CA CYS A 275 18.14 21.04 -25.58
C CYS A 275 16.66 21.41 -25.58
N ALA A 276 15.77 20.47 -25.25
CA ALA A 276 14.32 20.72 -25.18
C ALA A 276 14.00 21.77 -24.11
N ARG A 277 14.65 21.69 -22.93
CA ARG A 277 14.55 22.70 -21.87
C ARG A 277 14.98 24.08 -22.36
N ARG A 278 16.10 24.21 -23.09
CA ARG A 278 16.48 25.50 -23.71
C ARG A 278 15.39 26.03 -24.63
N GLN A 279 14.88 25.17 -25.53
CA GLN A 279 13.91 25.60 -26.53
C GLN A 279 12.64 26.15 -25.87
N ILE A 280 12.04 25.38 -24.95
CA ILE A 280 10.80 25.81 -24.30
C ILE A 280 11.01 27.03 -23.39
N ALA A 281 12.15 27.13 -22.71
CA ALA A 281 12.44 28.28 -21.83
C ALA A 281 12.73 29.58 -22.60
N THR A 282 13.21 29.50 -23.85
CA THR A 282 13.60 30.69 -24.64
C THR A 282 12.62 31.05 -25.74
N GLN A 283 11.89 30.07 -26.27
CA GLN A 283 10.98 30.22 -27.43
C GLN A 283 9.56 29.74 -27.12
N GLY A 284 9.30 29.27 -25.89
CA GLY A 284 8.05 28.57 -25.56
C GLY A 284 6.80 29.41 -25.78
N GLN A 285 6.83 30.70 -25.44
CA GLN A 285 5.69 31.59 -25.68
C GLN A 285 5.27 31.59 -27.16
N GLU A 286 6.18 31.91 -28.08
CA GLU A 286 5.89 31.95 -29.51
C GLU A 286 5.46 30.58 -30.07
N LEU A 287 6.21 29.52 -29.72
CA LEU A 287 5.93 28.16 -30.22
C LEU A 287 4.57 27.66 -29.72
N LEU A 288 4.25 27.86 -28.44
CA LEU A 288 2.99 27.42 -27.85
C LEU A 288 1.80 28.25 -28.31
N THR A 289 1.94 29.58 -28.48
CA THR A 289 0.88 30.40 -29.09
C THR A 289 0.47 29.82 -30.44
N ARG A 290 1.44 29.52 -31.32
CA ARG A 290 1.17 28.90 -32.62
C ARG A 290 0.50 27.53 -32.49
N THR A 291 0.99 26.67 -31.59
CA THR A 291 0.41 25.34 -31.34
C THR A 291 -1.05 25.45 -30.88
N ILE A 292 -1.35 26.36 -29.96
CA ILE A 292 -2.71 26.61 -29.44
C ILE A 292 -3.62 27.14 -30.56
N GLU A 293 -3.15 28.10 -31.36
CA GLU A 293 -3.89 28.63 -32.50
C GLU A 293 -4.22 27.56 -33.54
N LEU A 294 -3.25 26.69 -33.87
CA LEU A 294 -3.47 25.55 -34.76
C LEU A 294 -4.52 24.58 -34.22
N ALA A 295 -4.48 24.29 -32.91
CA ALA A 295 -5.44 23.39 -32.30
C ALA A 295 -6.86 23.99 -32.21
N LYS A 296 -6.97 25.30 -31.92
CA LYS A 296 -8.23 26.05 -31.97
C LYS A 296 -8.77 26.11 -33.41
N TYR A 297 -7.90 26.30 -34.41
CA TYR A 297 -8.26 26.24 -35.82
C TYR A 297 -8.82 24.85 -36.20
N PHE A 298 -8.08 23.78 -35.89
CA PHE A 298 -8.50 22.41 -36.13
C PHE A 298 -9.89 22.15 -35.54
N ARG A 299 -10.05 22.40 -34.23
CA ARG A 299 -11.31 22.13 -33.51
C ARG A 299 -12.49 22.87 -34.14
N ARG A 300 -12.31 24.15 -34.49
CA ARG A 300 -13.36 24.94 -35.15
C ARG A 300 -13.75 24.37 -36.51
N GLU A 301 -12.79 23.98 -37.34
CA GLU A 301 -13.09 23.45 -38.67
C GLU A 301 -13.62 22.02 -38.61
N ALA A 302 -13.12 21.18 -37.70
CA ALA A 302 -13.62 19.82 -37.47
C ALA A 302 -15.10 19.83 -37.06
N ASN A 303 -15.49 20.72 -36.15
CA ASN A 303 -16.89 20.87 -35.70
C ASN A 303 -17.84 21.42 -36.78
N ARG A 304 -17.35 21.88 -37.93
CA ARG A 304 -18.18 22.23 -39.10
C ARG A 304 -18.43 21.04 -40.02
N ILE A 305 -17.71 19.94 -39.84
CA ILE A 305 -17.85 18.74 -40.65
C ILE A 305 -19.08 17.95 -40.14
N PRO A 306 -20.08 17.65 -40.99
CA PRO A 306 -21.27 16.93 -40.56
C PRO A 306 -20.93 15.58 -39.92
N GLY A 307 -21.42 15.35 -38.71
CA GLY A 307 -21.24 14.10 -37.96
C GLY A 307 -19.90 13.93 -37.25
N ILE A 308 -19.02 14.94 -37.31
CA ILE A 308 -17.79 15.00 -36.52
C ILE A 308 -17.98 15.98 -35.37
N TYR A 309 -17.53 15.59 -34.18
CA TYR A 309 -17.49 16.46 -33.00
C TYR A 309 -16.10 16.40 -32.36
N CYS A 310 -15.51 17.56 -32.08
CA CYS A 310 -14.27 17.69 -31.34
C CYS A 310 -14.52 18.61 -30.15
N PHE A 311 -14.56 18.04 -28.94
CA PHE A 311 -14.90 18.81 -27.75
C PHE A 311 -13.78 19.79 -27.36
N GLY A 312 -14.14 20.82 -26.62
CA GLY A 312 -13.19 21.76 -26.05
C GLY A 312 -13.70 22.52 -24.83
N GLU A 313 -13.42 23.82 -24.81
CA GLU A 313 -13.67 24.72 -23.68
C GLU A 313 -15.17 24.83 -23.30
N GLU A 314 -16.09 24.45 -24.18
CA GLU A 314 -17.53 24.45 -23.89
C GLU A 314 -17.95 23.49 -22.75
N LEU A 315 -17.06 22.56 -22.36
CA LEU A 315 -17.29 21.63 -21.26
C LEU A 315 -16.73 22.12 -19.92
N ILE A 316 -16.03 23.26 -19.90
CA ILE A 316 -15.48 23.87 -18.68
C ILE A 316 -16.60 24.21 -17.70
N GLY A 317 -16.40 23.87 -16.43
CA GLY A 317 -17.35 24.08 -15.34
C GLY A 317 -18.24 22.87 -15.06
N LYS A 318 -18.14 21.80 -15.88
CA LYS A 318 -18.63 20.48 -15.47
C LYS A 318 -17.77 19.93 -14.33
N ASP A 319 -18.39 19.04 -13.57
CA ASP A 319 -17.74 18.26 -12.53
C ASP A 319 -16.53 17.49 -13.07
N GLY A 320 -15.36 17.70 -12.45
CA GLY A 320 -14.08 17.11 -12.91
C GLY A 320 -13.47 17.77 -14.15
N PHE A 321 -14.06 18.85 -14.68
CA PHE A 321 -13.61 19.57 -15.88
C PHE A 321 -13.44 21.07 -15.56
N PHE A 322 -12.35 21.41 -14.88
CA PHE A 322 -12.09 22.78 -14.41
C PHE A 322 -11.38 23.64 -15.45
N ALA A 323 -10.39 23.07 -16.16
CA ALA A 323 -9.67 23.72 -17.24
C ALA A 323 -9.36 22.71 -18.35
N PHE A 324 -8.89 23.19 -19.51
CA PHE A 324 -8.67 22.35 -20.68
C PHE A 324 -7.41 22.73 -21.44
N ASP A 325 -6.62 21.74 -21.82
CA ASP A 325 -5.48 21.89 -22.73
C ASP A 325 -5.98 21.79 -24.19
N PRO A 326 -6.07 22.92 -24.91
CA PRO A 326 -6.64 22.94 -26.26
C PRO A 326 -5.79 22.17 -27.27
N THR A 327 -4.53 21.82 -26.94
CA THR A 327 -3.63 21.08 -27.84
C THR A 327 -4.00 19.60 -28.00
N LYS A 328 -4.92 19.09 -27.16
CA LYS A 328 -5.51 17.76 -27.28
C LYS A 328 -6.73 17.81 -28.19
N ILE A 329 -6.69 17.07 -29.29
CA ILE A 329 -7.78 17.05 -30.28
C ILE A 329 -8.48 15.69 -30.26
N THR A 330 -9.44 15.55 -29.34
CA THR A 330 -10.28 14.35 -29.27
C THR A 330 -11.47 14.49 -30.21
N ILE A 331 -11.62 13.53 -31.12
CA ILE A 331 -12.56 13.55 -32.22
C ILE A 331 -13.54 12.39 -32.04
N SER A 332 -14.83 12.68 -32.08
CA SER A 332 -15.91 11.71 -32.04
C SER A 332 -16.64 11.69 -33.38
N ALA A 333 -16.87 10.48 -33.90
CA ALA A 333 -17.59 10.22 -35.14
C ALA A 333 -18.86 9.36 -34.92
N LYS A 334 -19.44 9.38 -33.71
CA LYS A 334 -20.65 8.61 -33.35
C LYS A 334 -21.83 8.89 -34.29
N GLU A 335 -21.96 10.13 -34.72
CA GLU A 335 -23.01 10.59 -35.64
C GLU A 335 -22.82 10.06 -37.07
N LEU A 336 -21.62 9.57 -37.40
CA LEU A 336 -21.33 8.80 -38.62
C LEU A 336 -21.58 7.30 -38.45
N GLY A 337 -21.88 6.84 -37.23
CA GLY A 337 -22.01 5.42 -36.90
C GLY A 337 -20.66 4.71 -36.73
N LEU A 338 -19.57 5.46 -36.51
CA LEU A 338 -18.22 4.91 -36.34
C LEU A 338 -17.80 4.92 -34.87
N LYS A 339 -17.20 3.81 -34.42
CA LYS A 339 -16.43 3.72 -33.17
C LYS A 339 -15.09 4.45 -33.33
N GLY A 340 -14.43 4.75 -32.21
CA GLY A 340 -13.11 5.41 -32.21
C GLY A 340 -12.05 4.59 -32.94
N GLY A 341 -11.98 3.28 -32.70
CA GLY A 341 -11.03 2.39 -33.37
C GLY A 341 -11.28 2.27 -34.88
N GLU A 342 -12.55 2.28 -35.31
CA GLU A 342 -12.89 2.26 -36.74
C GLU A 342 -12.46 3.57 -37.44
N LEU A 343 -12.63 4.71 -36.78
CA LEU A 343 -12.16 6.00 -37.28
C LEU A 343 -10.63 6.02 -37.40
N GLU A 344 -9.92 5.50 -36.40
CA GLU A 344 -8.45 5.38 -36.44
C GLU A 344 -7.99 4.50 -37.61
N SER A 345 -8.56 3.30 -37.77
CA SER A 345 -8.21 2.41 -38.89
C SER A 345 -8.44 3.08 -40.24
N LEU A 346 -9.55 3.79 -40.42
CA LEU A 346 -9.79 4.56 -41.65
C LEU A 346 -8.72 5.64 -41.88
N LEU A 347 -8.33 6.38 -40.84
CA LEU A 347 -7.30 7.42 -40.94
C LEU A 347 -5.94 6.83 -41.32
N VAL A 348 -5.57 5.68 -40.75
CA VAL A 348 -4.32 4.98 -41.05
C VAL A 348 -4.35 4.36 -42.44
N ASP A 349 -5.33 3.52 -42.74
CA ASP A 349 -5.34 2.68 -43.94
C ASP A 349 -5.61 3.49 -45.22
N ASP A 350 -6.52 4.46 -45.16
CA ASP A 350 -6.93 5.23 -46.34
C ASP A 350 -6.11 6.52 -46.52
N TYR A 351 -5.56 7.09 -45.43
CA TYR A 351 -4.93 8.41 -45.46
C TYR A 351 -3.49 8.46 -44.90
N ASN A 352 -2.96 7.35 -44.36
CA ASN A 352 -1.65 7.28 -43.71
C ASN A 352 -1.51 8.27 -42.53
N ILE A 353 -2.58 8.47 -41.77
CA ILE A 353 -2.61 9.35 -40.59
C ILE A 353 -2.71 8.49 -39.34
N GLN A 354 -1.62 8.40 -38.60
CA GLN A 354 -1.58 7.74 -37.30
C GLN A 354 -2.08 8.70 -36.22
N MET A 355 -3.04 8.22 -35.42
CA MET A 355 -3.54 8.92 -34.25
C MET A 355 -2.84 8.42 -32.99
N GLU A 356 -2.97 9.15 -31.88
CA GLU A 356 -2.29 8.83 -30.62
C GLU A 356 -2.96 7.64 -29.91
N LEU A 357 -4.30 7.66 -29.86
CA LEU A 357 -5.10 6.56 -29.34
C LEU A 357 -6.54 6.64 -29.84
N SER A 358 -7.27 5.54 -29.70
CA SER A 358 -8.73 5.49 -29.84
C SER A 358 -9.38 4.77 -28.66
N ASP A 359 -10.45 5.31 -28.11
CA ASP A 359 -11.35 4.60 -27.20
C ASP A 359 -12.61 4.12 -27.95
N TYR A 360 -13.62 3.64 -27.23
CA TYR A 360 -14.87 3.15 -27.84
C TYR A 360 -15.52 4.20 -28.76
N TYR A 361 -15.43 5.47 -28.38
CA TYR A 361 -16.23 6.56 -28.88
C TYR A 361 -15.43 7.64 -29.62
N ASN A 362 -14.14 7.71 -29.36
CA ASN A 362 -13.30 8.83 -29.75
C ASN A 362 -11.94 8.35 -30.25
N THR A 363 -11.33 9.18 -31.09
CA THR A 363 -9.93 9.10 -31.48
C THR A 363 -9.24 10.39 -31.04
N LEU A 364 -8.11 10.27 -30.36
CA LEU A 364 -7.34 11.40 -29.85
C LEU A 364 -6.12 11.64 -30.73
N GLY A 365 -5.89 12.90 -31.10
CA GLY A 365 -4.63 13.39 -31.65
C GLY A 365 -4.01 14.46 -30.74
N LEU A 366 -2.73 14.70 -30.96
CA LEU A 366 -1.97 15.75 -30.29
C LEU A 366 -1.50 16.77 -31.33
N ILE A 367 -1.67 18.06 -31.06
CA ILE A 367 -1.02 19.12 -31.82
C ILE A 367 0.13 19.65 -30.96
N THR A 368 1.36 19.55 -31.45
CA THR A 368 2.58 19.89 -30.72
C THR A 368 3.31 21.07 -31.35
N ILE A 369 4.47 21.45 -30.79
CA ILE A 369 5.36 22.44 -31.40
C ILE A 369 5.98 21.98 -32.73
N GLY A 370 5.86 20.69 -33.06
CA GLY A 370 6.32 20.11 -34.33
C GLY A 370 5.29 20.16 -35.46
N ASP A 371 4.03 20.47 -35.15
CA ASP A 371 2.93 20.43 -36.11
C ASP A 371 2.83 21.70 -36.95
N THR A 372 2.20 21.55 -38.12
CA THR A 372 2.07 22.62 -39.10
C THR A 372 0.63 22.74 -39.58
N GLU A 373 0.31 23.87 -40.19
CA GLU A 373 -0.99 24.05 -40.84
C GLU A 373 -1.23 23.00 -41.94
N GLU A 374 -0.17 22.55 -42.62
CA GLU A 374 -0.25 21.48 -43.62
C GLU A 374 -0.65 20.14 -42.99
N SER A 375 -0.02 19.72 -41.89
CA SER A 375 -0.38 18.46 -41.21
C SER A 375 -1.81 18.50 -40.68
N VAL A 376 -2.22 19.62 -40.08
CA VAL A 376 -3.58 19.86 -39.59
C VAL A 376 -4.62 19.81 -40.72
N ASN A 377 -4.35 20.46 -41.86
CA ASN A 377 -5.27 20.46 -43.00
C ASN A 377 -5.42 19.07 -43.63
N LYS A 378 -4.35 18.26 -43.68
CA LYS A 378 -4.44 16.86 -44.16
C LYS A 378 -5.42 16.03 -43.32
N LEU A 379 -5.39 16.17 -41.99
CA LEU A 379 -6.34 15.50 -41.11
C LEU A 379 -7.77 16.02 -41.33
N LEU A 380 -7.97 17.34 -41.45
CA LEU A 380 -9.29 17.91 -41.74
C LEU A 380 -9.86 17.41 -43.07
N ASP A 381 -9.04 17.30 -44.11
CA ASP A 381 -9.47 16.81 -45.42
C ASP A 381 -9.84 15.32 -45.39
N ALA A 382 -9.11 14.51 -44.62
CA ALA A 382 -9.47 13.11 -44.38
C ALA A 382 -10.83 13.01 -43.66
N LEU A 383 -11.04 13.77 -42.58
CA LEU A 383 -12.31 13.80 -41.85
C LEU A 383 -13.48 14.27 -42.72
N ARG A 384 -13.26 15.26 -43.61
CA ARG A 384 -14.28 15.70 -44.58
C ARG A 384 -14.65 14.58 -45.54
N ASP A 385 -13.67 13.83 -46.03
CA ASP A 385 -13.93 12.71 -46.92
C ASP A 385 -14.68 11.56 -46.22
N ILE A 386 -14.26 11.19 -45.01
CA ILE A 386 -14.94 10.20 -44.16
C ILE A 386 -16.39 10.64 -43.90
N SER A 387 -16.61 11.91 -43.51
CA SER A 387 -17.97 12.44 -43.35
C SER A 387 -18.81 12.30 -44.63
N ARG A 388 -18.29 12.63 -45.82
CA ARG A 388 -19.01 12.43 -47.10
C ARG A 388 -19.36 10.96 -47.37
N ARG A 389 -18.51 10.03 -46.92
CA ARG A 389 -18.72 8.59 -47.09
C ARG A 389 -19.82 8.06 -46.19
N PHE A 390 -19.88 8.48 -44.92
CA PHE A 390 -20.72 7.83 -43.90
C PHE A 390 -21.92 8.66 -43.43
N PHE A 391 -21.85 9.99 -43.47
CA PHE A 391 -22.91 10.85 -42.92
C PHE A 391 -24.25 10.60 -43.60
N GLY A 392 -25.27 10.25 -42.80
CA GLY A 392 -26.63 9.97 -43.28
C GLY A 392 -26.82 8.64 -44.03
N LYS A 393 -25.80 7.77 -44.12
CA LYS A 393 -25.87 6.48 -44.83
C LYS A 393 -25.97 5.24 -43.93
N GLY A 394 -25.77 5.38 -42.63
CA GLY A 394 -25.86 4.32 -41.63
C GLY A 394 -26.71 4.70 -40.41
N LYS A 395 -26.88 3.77 -39.47
CA LYS A 395 -27.42 4.09 -38.15
C LYS A 395 -26.35 4.82 -37.33
N LYS A 396 -26.77 5.82 -36.56
CA LYS A 396 -25.89 6.46 -35.57
C LYS A 396 -25.47 5.41 -34.55
N LEU A 397 -24.27 5.56 -33.99
CA LEU A 397 -23.83 4.74 -32.88
C LEU A 397 -24.78 4.97 -31.70
N GLU A 398 -25.50 3.93 -31.27
CA GLU A 398 -26.43 4.04 -30.13
C GLU A 398 -25.64 4.30 -28.84
N LYS A 399 -26.27 4.97 -27.87
CA LYS A 399 -25.71 5.12 -26.53
C LYS A 399 -25.78 3.76 -25.83
N ASN A 400 -24.77 2.93 -26.01
CA ASN A 400 -24.52 1.86 -25.07
C ASN A 400 -23.84 2.50 -23.86
N ILE A 401 -24.64 2.78 -22.83
CA ILE A 401 -24.10 3.08 -21.51
C ILE A 401 -23.57 1.75 -21.00
N ILE A 402 -22.31 1.44 -21.32
CA ILE A 402 -21.61 0.35 -20.67
C ILE A 402 -21.56 0.76 -19.20
N LYS A 403 -22.39 0.12 -18.36
CA LYS A 403 -22.51 0.48 -16.96
C LYS A 403 -21.19 0.09 -16.30
N LEU A 404 -20.48 1.09 -15.78
CA LEU A 404 -19.24 0.81 -15.07
C LEU A 404 -19.52 -0.05 -13.84
N PRO A 405 -18.74 -1.11 -13.61
CA PRO A 405 -18.88 -1.92 -12.42
C PRO A 405 -18.56 -1.08 -11.19
N GLU A 406 -19.11 -1.49 -10.04
CA GLU A 406 -18.70 -0.93 -8.76
C GLU A 406 -17.21 -1.16 -8.51
N THR A 407 -16.59 -0.30 -7.70
CA THR A 407 -15.18 -0.45 -7.35
C THR A 407 -15.00 -1.79 -6.63
N PRO A 408 -14.11 -2.68 -7.13
CA PRO A 408 -13.87 -3.97 -6.52
C PRO A 408 -13.36 -3.86 -5.08
N GLU A 409 -13.71 -4.83 -4.24
CA GLU A 409 -13.15 -4.95 -2.89
C GLU A 409 -11.65 -5.30 -2.98
N LEU A 410 -10.79 -4.49 -2.35
CA LEU A 410 -9.37 -4.80 -2.21
C LEU A 410 -9.20 -5.77 -1.03
N VAL A 411 -8.90 -7.05 -1.34
CA VAL A 411 -8.75 -8.11 -0.34
C VAL A 411 -7.30 -8.26 0.09
N LEU A 412 -6.37 -8.16 -0.86
CA LEU A 412 -4.93 -8.17 -0.63
C LEU A 412 -4.31 -6.89 -1.16
N MET A 413 -3.24 -6.46 -0.52
CA MET A 413 -2.46 -5.35 -1.01
C MET A 413 -1.85 -5.69 -2.38
N PRO A 414 -1.69 -4.72 -3.31
CA PRO A 414 -1.12 -5.02 -4.62
C PRO A 414 0.26 -5.68 -4.56
N ARG A 415 1.08 -5.32 -3.56
CA ARG A 415 2.37 -5.98 -3.31
C ARG A 415 2.20 -7.43 -2.85
N GLU A 416 1.28 -7.68 -1.94
CA GLU A 416 0.97 -9.03 -1.43
C GLU A 416 0.50 -9.92 -2.57
N ALA A 417 -0.51 -9.46 -3.31
CA ALA A 417 -1.02 -10.16 -4.48
C ALA A 417 0.06 -10.43 -5.55
N PHE A 418 0.99 -9.49 -5.74
CA PHE A 418 2.11 -9.68 -6.65
C PHE A 418 3.01 -10.86 -6.24
N TYR A 419 3.27 -11.05 -4.94
CA TYR A 419 4.15 -12.10 -4.43
C TYR A 419 3.45 -13.41 -4.06
N SER A 420 2.13 -13.42 -3.89
CA SER A 420 1.35 -14.64 -3.61
C SER A 420 1.50 -15.69 -4.72
N GLU A 421 1.35 -16.96 -4.34
CA GLU A 421 1.15 -18.05 -5.28
C GLU A 421 -0.15 -17.84 -6.06
N LYS A 422 -0.16 -18.23 -7.34
CA LYS A 422 -1.27 -17.96 -8.24
C LYS A 422 -1.69 -19.23 -8.97
N ASN A 423 -2.99 -19.45 -9.03
CA ASN A 423 -3.61 -20.57 -9.71
C ASN A 423 -4.32 -20.08 -10.96
N LYS A 424 -4.14 -20.79 -12.08
CA LYS A 424 -4.80 -20.45 -13.34
C LYS A 424 -6.19 -21.06 -13.41
N VAL A 425 -7.20 -20.23 -13.68
CA VAL A 425 -8.60 -20.66 -13.81
C VAL A 425 -9.24 -20.05 -15.06
N PRO A 426 -10.30 -20.65 -15.61
CA PRO A 426 -11.11 -20.01 -16.65
C PRO A 426 -11.65 -18.66 -16.15
N PHE A 427 -11.53 -17.60 -16.97
CA PHE A 427 -11.91 -16.24 -16.55
C PHE A 427 -13.37 -16.18 -16.08
N LYS A 428 -14.28 -16.86 -16.78
CA LYS A 428 -15.72 -16.92 -16.43
C LYS A 428 -16.02 -17.65 -15.12
N GLU A 429 -15.09 -18.45 -14.60
CA GLU A 429 -15.21 -19.18 -13.34
C GLU A 429 -14.49 -18.48 -12.18
N SER A 430 -13.93 -17.28 -12.42
CA SER A 430 -13.14 -16.54 -11.42
C SER A 430 -13.98 -15.68 -10.45
N VAL A 431 -15.31 -15.70 -10.57
CA VAL A 431 -16.22 -14.93 -9.70
C VAL A 431 -15.99 -15.27 -8.23
N GLY A 432 -15.84 -14.24 -7.40
CA GLY A 432 -15.59 -14.33 -5.97
C GLY A 432 -14.13 -14.54 -5.59
N LYS A 433 -13.24 -14.86 -6.55
CA LYS A 433 -11.81 -15.09 -6.30
C LYS A 433 -11.02 -13.79 -6.24
N ILE A 434 -9.84 -13.85 -5.61
CA ILE A 434 -8.91 -12.72 -5.57
C ILE A 434 -8.09 -12.73 -6.86
N SER A 435 -8.04 -11.62 -7.57
CA SER A 435 -7.24 -11.52 -8.78
C SER A 435 -5.75 -11.52 -8.47
N GLY A 436 -4.98 -12.38 -9.11
CA GLY A 436 -3.52 -12.36 -9.07
C GLY A 436 -2.90 -11.43 -10.11
N GLU A 437 -3.72 -10.81 -10.96
CA GLU A 437 -3.30 -10.05 -12.13
C GLU A 437 -4.00 -8.69 -12.20
N MET A 438 -3.48 -7.81 -13.05
CA MET A 438 -4.13 -6.55 -13.37
C MET A 438 -4.84 -6.67 -14.71
N ILE A 439 -6.11 -6.26 -14.77
CA ILE A 439 -6.85 -6.22 -16.03
C ILE A 439 -7.14 -4.76 -16.37
N MET A 440 -6.70 -4.32 -17.54
CA MET A 440 -6.85 -2.94 -18.02
C MET A 440 -7.54 -2.93 -19.37
N ALA A 441 -8.44 -1.96 -19.57
CA ALA A 441 -8.92 -1.60 -20.91
C ALA A 441 -7.92 -0.66 -21.58
N TYR A 442 -7.49 -0.98 -22.79
CA TYR A 442 -6.57 -0.17 -23.58
C TYR A 442 -7.13 0.14 -24.97
N PRO A 443 -6.98 1.39 -25.44
CA PRO A 443 -6.45 2.60 -24.78
C PRO A 443 -7.42 3.25 -23.76
N PRO A 444 -6.95 4.07 -22.79
CA PRO A 444 -5.55 4.43 -22.51
C PRO A 444 -4.82 3.49 -21.53
N GLY A 445 -5.44 2.39 -21.10
CA GLY A 445 -4.84 1.45 -20.14
C GLY A 445 -5.27 1.73 -18.70
N ILE A 446 -6.56 2.01 -18.49
CA ILE A 446 -7.13 2.22 -17.16
C ILE A 446 -7.44 0.86 -16.52
N PRO A 447 -7.01 0.63 -15.27
CA PRO A 447 -7.33 -0.60 -14.54
C PRO A 447 -8.84 -0.77 -14.32
N ILE A 448 -9.36 -1.92 -14.72
CA ILE A 448 -10.67 -2.43 -14.32
C ILE A 448 -10.50 -3.19 -13.01
N ILE A 449 -9.56 -4.15 -13.01
CA ILE A 449 -9.13 -4.92 -11.83
C ILE A 449 -7.65 -4.65 -11.56
N ILE A 450 -7.33 -4.48 -10.29
CA ILE A 450 -5.97 -4.44 -9.77
C ILE A 450 -5.71 -5.76 -9.03
N ALA A 451 -4.49 -6.29 -9.14
CA ALA A 451 -4.11 -7.50 -8.42
C ALA A 451 -4.35 -7.32 -6.90
N GLY A 452 -4.98 -8.31 -6.28
CA GLY A 452 -5.43 -8.29 -4.90
C GLY A 452 -6.92 -7.96 -4.72
N GLU A 453 -7.62 -7.59 -5.79
CA GLU A 453 -9.05 -7.31 -5.72
C GLU A 453 -9.93 -8.52 -6.01
N ARG A 454 -11.12 -8.53 -5.41
CA ARG A 454 -12.11 -9.57 -5.64
C ARG A 454 -12.84 -9.38 -6.97
N ILE A 455 -12.87 -10.44 -7.78
CA ILE A 455 -13.54 -10.44 -9.08
C ILE A 455 -15.04 -10.65 -8.86
N SER A 456 -15.88 -9.74 -9.35
CA SER A 456 -17.35 -9.85 -9.32
C SER A 456 -17.92 -10.23 -10.69
N GLN A 457 -19.16 -10.70 -10.72
CA GLN A 457 -19.85 -11.01 -11.98
C GLN A 457 -19.98 -9.77 -12.88
N ASP A 458 -20.33 -8.61 -12.30
CA ASP A 458 -20.47 -7.34 -13.01
C ASP A 458 -19.19 -6.95 -13.76
N ILE A 459 -18.01 -7.27 -13.21
CA ILE A 459 -16.73 -6.99 -13.85
C ILE A 459 -16.49 -7.92 -15.05
N ILE A 460 -16.84 -9.20 -14.92
CA ILE A 460 -16.73 -10.16 -16.03
C ILE A 460 -17.64 -9.73 -17.18
N ASP A 461 -18.89 -9.38 -16.87
CA ASP A 461 -19.86 -8.92 -17.85
C ASP A 461 -19.36 -7.64 -18.55
N TYR A 462 -18.85 -6.68 -17.78
CA TYR A 462 -18.24 -5.46 -18.32
C TYR A 462 -17.06 -5.75 -19.26
N ILE A 463 -16.15 -6.65 -18.90
CA ILE A 463 -14.99 -6.99 -19.73
C ILE A 463 -15.42 -7.71 -21.02
N GLU A 464 -16.42 -8.59 -20.98
CA GLU A 464 -16.96 -9.24 -22.18
C GLU A 464 -17.62 -8.22 -23.10
N GLU A 465 -18.36 -7.23 -22.57
CA GLU A 465 -18.90 -6.12 -23.38
C GLU A 465 -17.80 -5.29 -24.05
N LEU A 466 -16.67 -5.05 -23.35
CA LEU A 466 -15.52 -4.36 -23.95
C LEU A 466 -14.83 -5.19 -25.04
N LYS A 467 -14.76 -6.52 -24.87
CA LYS A 467 -14.25 -7.44 -25.91
C LYS A 467 -15.15 -7.46 -27.14
N GLU A 468 -16.47 -7.56 -26.97
CA GLU A 468 -17.46 -7.45 -28.06
C GLU A 468 -17.39 -6.10 -28.78
N ALA A 469 -16.92 -5.07 -28.06
CA ALA A 469 -16.68 -3.75 -28.60
C ALA A 469 -15.38 -3.61 -29.42
N ASP A 470 -14.56 -4.66 -29.54
CA ASP A 470 -13.20 -4.66 -30.13
C ASP A 470 -12.19 -3.77 -29.37
N LEU A 471 -12.39 -3.55 -28.07
CA LEU A 471 -11.38 -2.89 -27.23
C LEU A 471 -10.34 -3.90 -26.75
N HIS A 472 -9.07 -3.51 -26.81
CA HIS A 472 -7.98 -4.37 -26.39
C HIS A 472 -7.91 -4.41 -24.86
N ILE A 473 -7.94 -5.61 -24.30
CA ILE A 473 -7.70 -5.83 -22.87
C ILE A 473 -6.23 -6.23 -22.70
N GLN A 474 -5.58 -5.75 -21.64
CA GLN A 474 -4.17 -6.05 -21.36
C GLN A 474 -3.90 -6.17 -19.86
N GLY A 475 -2.72 -6.69 -19.51
CA GLY A 475 -2.20 -6.76 -18.14
C GLY A 475 -2.23 -8.16 -17.52
N MET A 476 -2.92 -9.09 -18.18
CA MET A 476 -2.99 -10.51 -17.87
C MET A 476 -1.92 -11.32 -18.62
N GLU A 477 -1.57 -12.49 -18.07
CA GLU A 477 -0.64 -13.44 -18.71
C GLU A 477 -1.23 -14.02 -20.00
N ASP A 478 -2.53 -14.30 -20.02
CA ASP A 478 -3.26 -14.79 -21.19
C ASP A 478 -3.81 -13.61 -22.02
N PRO A 479 -3.23 -13.27 -23.19
CA PRO A 479 -3.62 -12.10 -23.95
C PRO A 479 -5.08 -12.11 -24.40
N GLU A 480 -5.67 -13.29 -24.57
CA GLU A 480 -7.08 -13.45 -24.97
C GLU A 480 -8.03 -13.48 -23.77
N LEU A 481 -7.50 -13.52 -22.53
CA LEU A 481 -8.25 -13.62 -21.28
C LEU A 481 -9.30 -14.76 -21.33
N GLU A 482 -8.89 -15.92 -21.84
CA GLU A 482 -9.67 -17.15 -21.67
C GLU A 482 -9.46 -17.69 -20.24
N THR A 483 -8.26 -17.49 -19.72
CA THR A 483 -7.85 -17.82 -18.35
C THR A 483 -7.32 -16.59 -17.61
N ILE A 484 -7.35 -16.66 -16.29
CA ILE A 484 -6.80 -15.65 -15.39
C ILE A 484 -6.09 -16.34 -14.22
N ASN A 485 -5.00 -15.73 -13.75
CA ASN A 485 -4.34 -16.15 -12.52
C ASN A 485 -5.06 -15.52 -11.31
N VAL A 486 -5.51 -16.36 -10.37
CA VAL A 486 -6.19 -15.99 -9.12
C VAL A 486 -5.39 -16.44 -7.91
N ILE A 487 -5.68 -15.84 -6.77
CA ILE A 487 -5.10 -16.20 -5.46
C ILE A 487 -6.25 -16.80 -4.64
N GLU A 488 -6.03 -18.02 -4.13
CA GLU A 488 -6.93 -18.63 -3.15
C GLU A 488 -6.58 -18.07 -1.75
N GLU A 489 -7.54 -17.99 -0.83
CA GLU A 489 -7.28 -17.37 0.50
C GLU A 489 -6.17 -18.08 1.28
N GLU A 490 -5.98 -19.39 1.07
CA GLU A 490 -4.89 -20.17 1.68
C GLU A 490 -3.50 -19.88 1.08
N ASP A 491 -3.45 -19.36 -0.15
CA ASP A 491 -2.22 -19.04 -0.89
C ASP A 491 -1.80 -17.55 -0.74
N ALA A 492 -2.58 -16.78 0.03
CA ALA A 492 -2.37 -15.36 0.24
C ALA A 492 -1.17 -15.09 1.15
N ILE A 493 -0.19 -14.31 0.65
CA ILE A 493 0.95 -13.86 1.46
C ILE A 493 0.64 -12.48 2.04
N TYR A 494 0.49 -12.39 3.36
CA TYR A 494 0.40 -11.11 4.08
C TYR A 494 1.79 -10.61 4.46
N LEU A 495 2.33 -9.66 3.69
CA LEU A 495 3.69 -9.13 3.86
C LEU A 495 3.78 -8.04 4.94
N TYR A 496 2.64 -7.45 5.32
CA TYR A 496 2.55 -6.35 6.28
C TYR A 496 1.59 -6.61 7.43
N THR A 497 1.52 -7.86 7.91
CA THR A 497 1.26 -7.97 9.34
C THR A 497 2.48 -7.35 10.00
N GLU A 498 2.32 -6.26 10.75
CA GLU A 498 3.38 -5.85 11.68
C GLU A 498 3.74 -7.12 12.45
N LYS A 499 4.86 -7.77 12.12
CA LYS A 499 5.43 -8.79 12.98
C LYS A 499 5.79 -8.03 14.24
N MET A 500 4.84 -7.90 15.16
CA MET A 500 5.08 -7.39 16.48
C MET A 500 6.28 -8.16 16.98
N LYS A 501 7.34 -7.42 17.30
CA LYS A 501 8.57 -8.05 17.78
C LYS A 501 8.19 -8.78 19.06
N ASN A 502 8.22 -10.10 19.03
CA ASN A 502 7.86 -10.88 20.20
C ASN A 502 9.07 -10.95 21.13
N ILE A 503 8.79 -11.07 22.42
CA ILE A 503 9.79 -11.50 23.37
C ILE A 503 9.21 -12.63 24.22
N LEU A 504 9.99 -13.69 24.36
CA LEU A 504 9.65 -14.83 25.20
C LEU A 504 10.24 -14.67 26.58
N ILE A 505 9.40 -14.82 27.60
CA ILE A 505 9.80 -14.70 29.00
C ILE A 505 9.39 -15.98 29.74
N GLY A 506 10.37 -16.74 30.22
CA GLY A 506 10.14 -17.94 31.02
C GLY A 506 10.08 -17.63 32.51
N VAL A 507 9.12 -18.19 33.23
CA VAL A 507 9.00 -18.02 34.68
C VAL A 507 9.07 -19.36 35.41
N GLN A 508 10.05 -19.51 36.31
CA GLN A 508 10.35 -20.78 36.98
C GLN A 508 9.78 -20.82 38.41
N THR A 509 8.46 -20.72 38.55
CA THR A 509 7.78 -20.72 39.86
C THR A 509 6.74 -21.83 40.00
N ASN A 510 6.50 -22.23 41.24
CA ASN A 510 5.47 -23.18 41.62
C ASN A 510 4.79 -22.83 42.95
N LEU A 511 5.12 -21.66 43.49
CA LEU A 511 4.79 -21.27 44.84
C LEU A 511 3.35 -20.77 44.97
N GLY A 512 2.76 -20.27 43.87
CA GLY A 512 1.36 -19.86 43.85
C GLY A 512 0.41 -21.06 43.89
N VAL A 513 0.73 -22.17 43.21
CA VAL A 513 -0.01 -23.45 43.28
C VAL A 513 0.44 -24.33 44.45
N ASN A 514 1.66 -24.13 44.94
CA ASN A 514 2.30 -24.92 45.99
C ASN A 514 2.33 -26.43 45.65
N LYS A 515 2.74 -26.75 44.42
CA LYS A 515 2.97 -28.11 43.91
C LYS A 515 4.21 -28.12 43.03
N THR A 516 5.11 -29.07 43.25
CA THR A 516 6.33 -29.21 42.44
C THR A 516 6.00 -29.56 40.99
N GLY A 517 6.73 -28.92 40.07
CA GLY A 517 6.80 -29.28 38.66
C GLY A 517 6.84 -28.09 37.70
N THR A 518 5.97 -27.09 37.89
CA THR A 518 5.87 -25.92 36.99
C THR A 518 7.14 -25.07 36.96
N GLU A 519 7.98 -25.14 38.00
CA GLU A 519 9.28 -24.46 38.02
C GLU A 519 10.27 -25.02 36.98
N PHE A 520 10.06 -26.25 36.50
CA PHE A 520 10.90 -26.88 35.48
C PHE A 520 10.39 -26.66 34.06
N GLY A 521 9.16 -26.12 33.89
CA GLY A 521 8.51 -25.98 32.59
C GLY A 521 9.35 -25.22 31.56
N PRO A 522 9.84 -24.00 31.86
CA PRO A 522 10.68 -23.25 30.92
C PRO A 522 11.94 -24.00 30.47
N ASP A 523 12.66 -24.64 31.40
CA ASP A 523 13.87 -25.39 31.07
C ASP A 523 13.57 -26.61 30.18
N ASP A 524 12.47 -27.32 30.47
CA ASP A 524 12.02 -28.47 29.68
C ASP A 524 11.67 -28.05 28.24
N LEU A 525 10.99 -26.91 28.07
CA LEU A 525 10.66 -26.35 26.75
C LEU A 525 11.91 -25.90 25.98
N ILE A 526 12.84 -25.21 26.63
CA ILE A 526 14.13 -24.82 26.02
C ILE A 526 14.90 -26.06 25.54
N GLN A 527 14.86 -27.15 26.31
CA GLN A 527 15.54 -28.39 25.96
C GLN A 527 14.83 -29.15 24.83
N ALA A 528 13.50 -29.22 24.86
CA ALA A 528 12.71 -30.00 23.93
C ALA A 528 12.51 -29.29 22.57
N TYR A 529 12.37 -27.96 22.57
CA TYR A 529 12.07 -27.13 21.40
C TYR A 529 13.00 -25.91 21.33
N PRO A 530 14.33 -26.11 21.16
CA PRO A 530 15.29 -25.01 21.14
C PRO A 530 15.04 -24.02 20.00
N ASP A 531 14.49 -24.46 18.86
CA ASP A 531 14.17 -23.59 17.73
C ASP A 531 13.11 -22.52 18.07
N THR A 532 12.27 -22.78 19.08
CA THR A 532 11.25 -21.84 19.54
C THR A 532 11.71 -21.03 20.76
N PHE A 533 12.46 -21.66 21.67
CA PHE A 533 12.67 -21.14 23.02
C PHE A 533 14.12 -20.79 23.39
N ASP A 534 15.11 -20.95 22.50
CA ASP A 534 16.52 -20.68 22.82
C ASP A 534 16.80 -19.23 23.27
N GLU A 535 16.06 -18.26 22.74
CA GLU A 535 16.14 -16.84 23.08
C GLU A 535 15.22 -16.45 24.27
N MET A 536 14.57 -17.40 24.94
CA MET A 536 13.69 -17.11 26.08
C MET A 536 14.46 -16.52 27.27
N GLU A 537 14.00 -15.37 27.76
CA GLU A 537 14.54 -14.75 28.97
C GLU A 537 13.93 -15.37 30.23
N LEU A 538 14.77 -15.90 31.12
CA LEU A 538 14.29 -16.50 32.37
C LEU A 538 14.22 -15.47 33.51
N ILE A 539 13.06 -15.38 34.16
CA ILE A 539 12.88 -14.63 35.41
C ILE A 539 13.14 -15.55 36.60
N SER A 540 14.23 -15.27 37.32
CA SER A 540 14.62 -16.02 38.51
C SER A 540 13.71 -15.71 39.71
N VAL A 541 13.29 -16.76 40.42
CA VAL A 541 12.51 -16.65 41.66
C VAL A 541 13.45 -16.44 42.86
N GLU A 542 13.32 -15.30 43.54
CA GLU A 542 14.05 -15.00 44.77
C GLU A 542 13.14 -15.20 45.99
N ARG A 543 13.44 -16.24 46.78
CA ARG A 543 12.67 -16.53 48.00
C ARG A 543 12.74 -15.37 48.99
N GLN A 544 11.58 -14.89 49.38
CA GLN A 544 11.40 -13.87 50.40
C GLN A 544 11.10 -14.51 51.76
N LYS A 545 11.16 -13.70 52.82
CA LYS A 545 10.77 -14.15 54.15
C LYS A 545 9.25 -14.31 54.20
N GLU A 546 8.77 -15.52 54.43
CA GLU A 546 7.33 -15.83 54.48
C GLU A 546 6.73 -15.80 55.89
N ASP A 547 5.42 -15.55 55.99
CA ASP A 547 4.63 -15.82 57.19
C ASP A 547 3.87 -17.15 57.05
N PHE A 548 4.47 -18.23 57.56
CA PHE A 548 3.86 -19.55 57.52
C PHE A 548 2.65 -19.73 58.46
N ASN A 549 2.30 -18.72 59.28
CA ASN A 549 1.07 -18.76 60.07
C ASN A 549 -0.16 -18.37 59.24
N ASP A 550 0.02 -17.59 58.18
CA ASP A 550 -1.05 -17.26 57.25
C ASP A 550 -1.30 -18.44 56.31
N LYS A 551 -2.38 -19.17 56.58
CA LYS A 551 -2.80 -20.31 55.76
C LYS A 551 -3.63 -19.91 54.55
N LYS A 552 -4.00 -18.62 54.42
CA LYS A 552 -4.84 -18.08 53.35
C LYS A 552 -4.02 -17.44 52.23
N LEU A 553 -2.77 -17.05 52.50
CA LEU A 553 -1.86 -16.43 51.52
C LEU A 553 -0.48 -17.11 51.55
N LYS A 554 -0.40 -18.36 51.09
CA LYS A 554 0.86 -19.10 51.11
C LYS A 554 1.87 -18.48 50.14
N PHE A 555 3.12 -18.36 50.61
CA PHE A 555 4.25 -17.83 49.84
C PHE A 555 4.03 -16.43 49.27
N LYS A 556 3.16 -15.64 49.90
CA LYS A 556 2.76 -14.30 49.45
C LYS A 556 3.95 -13.43 49.05
N ASN A 557 4.98 -13.37 49.90
CA ASN A 557 6.05 -12.40 49.71
C ASN A 557 6.92 -12.79 48.49
N THR A 558 7.17 -14.09 48.28
CA THR A 558 7.89 -14.57 47.11
C THR A 558 7.06 -14.44 45.84
N VAL A 559 5.76 -14.76 45.88
CA VAL A 559 4.86 -14.60 44.72
C VAL A 559 4.77 -13.14 44.30
N LEU A 560 4.54 -12.23 45.24
CA LEU A 560 4.50 -10.78 44.98
C LEU A 560 5.82 -10.29 44.36
N ASN A 561 6.97 -10.63 44.96
CA ASN A 561 8.27 -10.22 44.43
C ASN A 561 8.50 -10.72 43.00
N THR A 562 8.07 -11.95 42.70
CA THR A 562 8.17 -12.52 41.35
C THR A 562 7.27 -11.77 40.37
N CYS A 563 6.01 -11.50 40.75
CA CYS A 563 5.07 -10.75 39.93
C CYS A 563 5.52 -9.32 39.66
N GLU A 564 6.16 -8.64 40.63
CA GLU A 564 6.72 -7.30 40.43
C GLU A 564 7.88 -7.30 39.41
N LYS A 565 8.74 -8.34 39.44
CA LYS A 565 9.81 -8.50 38.43
C LYS A 565 9.24 -8.75 37.04
N ILE A 566 8.24 -9.62 36.96
CA ILE A 566 7.51 -9.89 35.71
C ILE A 566 6.91 -8.60 35.17
N ALA A 567 6.11 -7.90 35.98
CA ALA A 567 5.42 -6.69 35.57
C ALA A 567 6.40 -5.62 35.06
N LYS A 568 7.53 -5.43 35.76
CA LYS A 568 8.58 -4.52 35.32
C LYS A 568 9.13 -4.90 33.95
N ARG A 569 9.51 -6.17 33.75
CA ARG A 569 10.11 -6.63 32.50
C ARG A 569 9.13 -6.57 31.32
N VAL A 570 7.87 -6.90 31.59
CA VAL A 570 6.76 -6.82 30.62
C VAL A 570 6.49 -5.37 30.24
N ASN A 571 6.47 -4.45 31.19
CA ASN A 571 6.32 -3.02 30.93
C ASN A 571 7.47 -2.47 30.07
N GLU A 572 8.72 -2.82 30.39
CA GLU A 572 9.89 -2.49 29.58
C GLU A 572 9.75 -3.01 28.13
N ALA A 573 9.32 -4.26 27.95
CA ALA A 573 9.06 -4.83 26.62
C ALA A 573 8.01 -4.04 25.83
N VAL A 574 6.88 -3.71 26.47
CA VAL A 574 5.78 -2.97 25.83
C VAL A 574 6.24 -1.56 25.42
N ILE A 575 7.00 -0.87 26.28
CA ILE A 575 7.58 0.45 25.97
C ILE A 575 8.52 0.38 24.77
N ASP A 576 9.31 -0.69 24.67
CA ASP A 576 10.24 -0.92 23.55
C ASP A 576 9.56 -1.39 22.25
N GLY A 577 8.23 -1.51 22.26
CA GLY A 577 7.44 -1.94 21.10
C GLY A 577 7.45 -3.45 20.87
N TYR A 578 7.77 -4.23 21.90
CA TYR A 578 7.68 -5.69 21.86
C TYR A 578 6.35 -6.20 22.43
N ARG A 579 5.89 -7.35 21.92
CA ARG A 579 4.83 -8.15 22.52
C ARG A 579 5.43 -9.19 23.46
N PRO A 580 5.22 -9.10 24.78
CA PRO A 580 5.66 -10.13 25.70
C PRO A 580 4.73 -11.34 25.65
N ILE A 581 5.33 -12.52 25.48
CA ILE A 581 4.70 -13.84 25.58
C ILE A 581 5.39 -14.57 26.73
N LEU A 582 4.66 -14.80 27.81
CA LEU A 582 5.21 -15.46 28.98
C LEU A 582 4.87 -16.96 28.96
N VAL A 583 5.81 -17.79 29.41
CA VAL A 583 5.63 -19.25 29.46
C VAL A 583 6.13 -19.81 30.78
N GLY A 584 5.36 -20.74 31.34
CA GLY A 584 5.70 -21.47 32.56
C GLY A 584 5.11 -20.84 33.82
N GLY A 585 5.57 -21.32 34.97
CA GLY A 585 5.00 -20.92 36.25
C GLY A 585 3.61 -21.50 36.50
N ASP A 586 3.05 -21.15 37.66
CA ASP A 586 1.64 -21.34 37.95
C ASP A 586 0.84 -20.08 37.60
N HIS A 587 -0.49 -20.15 37.62
CA HIS A 587 -1.33 -19.06 37.12
C HIS A 587 -1.22 -17.74 37.91
N SER A 588 -0.55 -17.73 39.08
CA SER A 588 -0.27 -16.48 39.81
C SER A 588 0.60 -15.51 39.03
N ILE A 589 1.41 -15.97 38.07
CA ILE A 589 2.30 -15.09 37.28
C ILE A 589 1.52 -14.11 36.42
N SER A 590 0.26 -14.41 36.11
CA SER A 590 -0.62 -13.54 35.31
C SER A 590 -0.96 -12.24 36.03
N LEU A 591 -0.82 -12.20 37.37
CA LEU A 591 -0.83 -10.95 38.12
C LEU A 591 0.28 -10.00 37.64
N GLY A 592 1.48 -10.52 37.39
CA GLY A 592 2.62 -9.77 36.88
C GLY A 592 2.47 -9.39 35.42
N SER A 593 2.11 -10.34 34.54
CA SER A 593 1.99 -10.11 33.09
C SER A 593 0.97 -9.00 32.79
N VAL A 594 -0.24 -9.09 33.36
CA VAL A 594 -1.31 -8.12 33.15
C VAL A 594 -0.94 -6.78 33.79
N SER A 595 -0.35 -6.78 34.98
CA SER A 595 0.09 -5.53 35.64
C SER A 595 1.12 -4.76 34.80
N GLY A 596 2.05 -5.45 34.15
CA GLY A 596 3.07 -4.81 33.31
C GLY A 596 2.50 -4.11 32.08
N VAL A 597 1.55 -4.76 31.39
CA VAL A 597 0.95 -4.22 30.16
C VAL A 597 -0.09 -3.15 30.45
N SER A 598 -0.92 -3.34 31.48
CA SER A 598 -2.01 -2.42 31.84
C SER A 598 -1.55 -1.03 32.25
N LEU A 599 -0.26 -0.84 32.58
CA LEU A 599 0.29 0.48 32.89
C LEU A 599 0.35 1.40 31.65
N GLU A 600 0.65 0.83 30.47
CA GLU A 600 0.83 1.61 29.23
C GLU A 600 -0.42 1.60 28.35
N LYS A 601 -1.25 0.56 28.47
CA LYS A 601 -2.40 0.34 27.59
C LYS A 601 -3.64 -0.01 28.40
N GLU A 602 -4.78 0.57 28.03
CA GLU A 602 -6.07 0.01 28.44
C GLU A 602 -6.29 -1.31 27.70
N ILE A 603 -6.43 -2.40 28.46
CA ILE A 603 -6.50 -3.76 27.91
C ILE A 603 -7.76 -4.49 28.35
N GLY A 604 -8.26 -5.34 27.45
CA GLY A 604 -9.16 -6.43 27.78
C GLY A 604 -8.39 -7.71 28.08
N VAL A 605 -9.04 -8.65 28.77
CA VAL A 605 -8.47 -9.95 29.10
C VAL A 605 -9.40 -11.07 28.65
N LEU A 606 -8.87 -11.94 27.80
CA LEU A 606 -9.45 -13.24 27.52
C LEU A 606 -8.74 -14.27 28.42
N TRP A 607 -9.42 -14.67 29.49
CA TRP A 607 -8.91 -15.57 30.52
C TRP A 607 -9.34 -17.01 30.22
N ILE A 608 -8.49 -17.76 29.53
CA ILE A 608 -8.76 -19.10 29.04
C ILE A 608 -8.32 -20.12 30.10
N SER A 609 -9.27 -20.55 30.95
CA SER A 609 -8.99 -21.40 32.11
C SER A 609 -10.17 -22.32 32.41
N ALA A 610 -9.89 -23.50 33.00
CA ALA A 610 -10.94 -24.34 33.56
C ALA A 610 -11.54 -23.77 34.85
N HIS A 611 -10.79 -22.90 35.54
CA HIS A 611 -11.14 -22.27 36.81
C HIS A 611 -11.44 -20.77 36.61
N GLY A 612 -11.94 -20.12 37.67
CA GLY A 612 -12.28 -18.70 37.61
C GLY A 612 -11.11 -17.79 38.00
N ASP A 613 -10.22 -18.29 38.85
CA ASP A 613 -9.09 -17.56 39.44
C ASP A 613 -9.50 -16.25 40.15
N MET A 614 -10.74 -16.28 40.67
CA MET A 614 -11.47 -15.16 41.27
C MET A 614 -11.59 -15.29 42.79
N ASN A 615 -10.81 -16.16 43.42
CA ASN A 615 -10.80 -16.27 44.88
C ASN A 615 -10.12 -15.07 45.55
N THR A 616 -10.51 -14.85 46.80
CA THR A 616 -9.93 -13.89 47.74
C THR A 616 -9.41 -14.64 48.97
N PRO A 617 -8.61 -14.01 49.86
CA PRO A 617 -8.20 -14.63 51.13
C PRO A 617 -9.39 -15.13 51.97
N GLU A 618 -10.54 -14.45 51.86
CA GLU A 618 -11.78 -14.81 52.53
C GLU A 618 -12.43 -16.05 51.90
N SER A 619 -12.48 -16.14 50.56
CA SER A 619 -13.17 -17.23 49.85
C SER A 619 -12.34 -18.50 49.68
N THR A 620 -11.01 -18.39 49.59
CA THR A 620 -10.13 -19.53 49.28
C THR A 620 -10.20 -20.64 50.33
N LEU A 621 -10.31 -21.89 49.88
CA LEU A 621 -10.20 -23.08 50.74
C LEU A 621 -8.74 -23.55 50.90
N THR A 622 -7.92 -23.33 49.88
CA THR A 622 -6.55 -23.85 49.81
C THR A 622 -5.53 -22.86 50.35
N GLY A 623 -5.78 -21.55 50.21
CA GLY A 623 -4.82 -20.49 50.49
C GLY A 623 -3.71 -20.34 49.46
N ASN A 624 -3.86 -20.97 48.30
CA ASN A 624 -2.92 -20.90 47.18
C ASN A 624 -3.24 -19.69 46.31
N ILE A 625 -2.24 -18.86 45.99
CA ILE A 625 -2.44 -17.58 45.29
C ILE A 625 -2.78 -17.77 43.80
N HIS A 626 -2.43 -18.91 43.19
CA HIS A 626 -2.70 -19.15 41.77
C HIS A 626 -4.19 -19.06 41.39
N GLY A 627 -5.11 -19.28 42.33
CA GLY A 627 -6.56 -19.15 42.12
C GLY A 627 -7.14 -17.78 42.49
N MET A 628 -6.29 -16.77 42.72
CA MET A 628 -6.68 -15.39 43.05
C MET A 628 -6.29 -14.29 42.04
N PRO A 629 -5.44 -14.50 41.02
CA PRO A 629 -4.86 -13.39 40.24
C PRO A 629 -5.92 -12.52 39.57
N LEU A 630 -7.00 -13.09 39.03
CA LEU A 630 -8.03 -12.31 38.33
C LEU A 630 -8.85 -11.42 39.29
N ALA A 631 -9.07 -11.88 40.53
CA ALA A 631 -9.67 -11.05 41.58
C ALA A 631 -8.73 -9.92 42.00
N LEU A 632 -7.44 -10.22 42.19
CA LEU A 632 -6.42 -9.24 42.58
C LEU A 632 -6.27 -8.13 41.52
N LEU A 633 -6.28 -8.50 40.23
CA LEU A 633 -6.23 -7.57 39.11
C LEU A 633 -7.45 -6.63 39.03
N GLN A 634 -8.58 -7.01 39.63
CA GLN A 634 -9.78 -6.16 39.78
C GLN A 634 -9.80 -5.37 41.10
N GLY A 635 -8.74 -5.44 41.91
CA GLY A 635 -8.64 -4.76 43.18
C GLY A 635 -9.29 -5.47 44.36
N LEU A 636 -9.54 -6.78 44.25
CA LEU A 636 -10.16 -7.60 45.28
C LEU A 636 -9.13 -8.53 45.94
N GLY A 637 -8.97 -8.41 47.26
CA GLY A 637 -8.12 -9.31 48.05
C GLY A 637 -7.08 -8.56 48.88
N ASP A 638 -5.90 -9.15 49.04
CA ASP A 638 -4.82 -8.57 49.83
C ASP A 638 -4.27 -7.29 49.19
N ARG A 639 -4.08 -6.25 50.01
CA ARG A 639 -3.68 -4.92 49.55
C ARG A 639 -2.32 -4.89 48.85
N GLU A 640 -1.34 -5.66 49.31
CA GLU A 640 0.00 -5.67 48.71
C GLU A 640 -0.02 -6.37 47.35
N LEU A 641 -0.80 -7.44 47.23
CA LEU A 641 -0.98 -8.16 45.96
C LEU A 641 -1.79 -7.33 44.93
N VAL A 642 -2.85 -6.65 45.36
CA VAL A 642 -3.61 -5.72 44.51
C VAL A 642 -2.70 -4.60 43.97
N ASN A 643 -1.78 -4.11 44.81
CA ASN A 643 -0.85 -3.06 44.46
C ASN A 643 0.44 -3.58 43.77
N CYS A 644 0.42 -4.80 43.22
CA CYS A 644 1.52 -5.32 42.43
C CYS A 644 1.87 -4.34 41.31
N PHE A 645 3.14 -3.94 41.23
CA PHE A 645 3.73 -2.99 40.28
C PHE A 645 3.27 -1.52 40.41
N TYR A 646 1.97 -1.24 40.53
CA TYR A 646 1.43 0.10 40.82
C TYR A 646 0.18 0.04 41.69
N GLU A 647 -0.29 1.16 42.22
CA GLU A 647 -1.43 1.19 43.14
C GLU A 647 -2.78 0.93 42.43
N GLY A 648 -3.65 0.11 43.03
CA GLY A 648 -5.04 -0.08 42.60
C GLY A 648 -5.27 -1.17 41.55
N ALA A 649 -6.53 -1.30 41.11
CA ALA A 649 -6.95 -2.29 40.12
C ALA A 649 -6.30 -2.05 38.74
N LYS A 650 -6.05 -3.15 38.03
CA LYS A 650 -5.46 -3.20 36.68
C LYS A 650 -6.50 -3.36 35.58
N LEU A 651 -7.65 -3.95 35.93
CA LEU A 651 -8.70 -4.30 34.99
C LEU A 651 -10.08 -3.83 35.46
N ASP A 652 -10.90 -3.40 34.50
CA ASP A 652 -12.34 -3.23 34.68
C ASP A 652 -13.05 -4.56 34.38
N SER A 653 -14.02 -4.95 35.22
CA SER A 653 -14.73 -6.22 35.06
C SER A 653 -15.47 -6.36 33.72
N ARG A 654 -15.82 -5.25 33.07
CA ARG A 654 -16.47 -5.23 31.74
C ARG A 654 -15.53 -5.62 30.60
N ASN A 655 -14.22 -5.56 30.84
CA ASN A 655 -13.20 -5.86 29.84
C ASN A 655 -12.62 -7.28 30.04
N ILE A 656 -13.30 -8.14 30.83
CA ILE A 656 -12.82 -9.48 31.17
C ILE A 656 -13.83 -10.53 30.69
N VAL A 657 -13.31 -11.55 30.01
CA VAL A 657 -14.06 -12.77 29.69
C VAL A 657 -13.31 -13.98 30.21
N ILE A 658 -13.92 -14.73 31.12
CA ILE A 658 -13.47 -16.06 31.51
C ILE A 658 -14.02 -17.05 30.47
N PHE A 659 -13.15 -17.77 29.79
CA PHE A 659 -13.47 -18.60 28.64
C PHE A 659 -13.08 -20.07 28.85
N GLY A 660 -14.04 -20.98 28.69
CA GLY A 660 -13.80 -22.42 28.85
C GLY A 660 -13.91 -22.93 30.28
N ALA A 661 -14.49 -22.14 31.19
CA ALA A 661 -14.64 -22.49 32.61
C ALA A 661 -15.50 -23.75 32.81
N ARG A 662 -15.11 -24.57 33.79
CA ARG A 662 -15.77 -25.84 34.12
C ARG A 662 -15.89 -26.08 35.61
N GLU A 663 -14.89 -25.68 36.40
CA GLU A 663 -14.83 -25.92 37.84
C GLU A 663 -14.71 -24.59 38.58
N ILE A 664 -15.86 -24.05 39.00
CA ILE A 664 -15.95 -22.79 39.75
C ILE A 664 -16.49 -23.09 41.16
N GLU A 665 -15.75 -22.68 42.18
CA GLU A 665 -16.19 -22.85 43.57
C GLU A 665 -17.41 -21.98 43.91
N VAL A 666 -18.21 -22.38 44.89
CA VAL A 666 -19.46 -21.67 45.23
C VAL A 666 -19.20 -20.23 45.69
N GLU A 667 -18.17 -20.00 46.50
CA GLU A 667 -17.82 -18.65 46.96
C GLU A 667 -17.18 -17.81 45.86
N GLU A 668 -16.40 -18.42 44.98
CA GLU A 668 -15.82 -17.78 43.79
C GLU A 668 -16.91 -17.33 42.80
N ARG A 669 -17.92 -18.17 42.55
CA ARG A 669 -19.08 -17.82 41.71
C ARG A 669 -19.79 -16.57 42.23
N LYS A 670 -19.95 -16.42 43.55
CA LYS A 670 -20.57 -15.22 44.13
C LYS A 670 -19.75 -13.95 43.85
N ILE A 671 -18.42 -14.06 43.79
CA ILE A 671 -17.55 -12.94 43.45
C ILE A 671 -17.75 -12.57 41.97
N ILE A 672 -17.73 -13.56 41.07
CA ILE A 672 -17.98 -13.36 39.63
C ILE A 672 -19.35 -12.70 39.38
N GLU A 673 -20.41 -13.20 40.03
CA GLU A 673 -21.76 -12.63 39.93
C GLU A 673 -21.82 -11.19 40.46
N LYS A 674 -21.07 -10.89 41.53
CA LYS A 674 -21.02 -9.56 42.14
C LYS A 674 -20.24 -8.56 41.28
N THR A 675 -19.16 -8.96 40.63
CA THR A 675 -18.32 -8.09 39.78
C THR A 675 -18.90 -7.91 38.38
N GLY A 676 -19.74 -8.85 37.92
CA GLY A 676 -20.35 -8.82 36.60
C GLY A 676 -19.41 -9.25 35.47
N VAL A 677 -18.31 -9.94 35.80
CA VAL A 677 -17.38 -10.51 34.82
C VAL A 677 -18.12 -11.52 33.94
N LYS A 678 -17.93 -11.43 32.62
CA LYS A 678 -18.52 -12.39 31.69
C LYS A 678 -17.81 -13.72 31.84
N ILE A 679 -18.58 -14.78 32.05
CA ILE A 679 -18.11 -16.16 32.05
C ILE A 679 -18.77 -16.93 30.91
N VAL A 680 -17.96 -17.70 30.20
CA VAL A 680 -18.35 -18.65 29.16
C VAL A 680 -17.94 -20.03 29.64
N TYR A 681 -18.94 -20.85 29.99
CA TYR A 681 -18.70 -22.22 30.39
C TYR A 681 -18.38 -23.07 29.17
N TYR A 682 -17.57 -24.12 29.33
CA TYR A 682 -17.28 -25.03 28.21
C TYR A 682 -18.54 -25.72 27.67
N ASP A 683 -19.54 -25.99 28.52
CA ASP A 683 -20.84 -26.51 28.09
C ASP A 683 -21.58 -25.55 27.13
N ASP A 684 -21.33 -24.23 27.21
CA ASP A 684 -21.89 -23.27 26.26
C ASP A 684 -21.23 -23.38 24.89
N ILE A 685 -19.91 -23.66 24.85
CA ILE A 685 -19.16 -23.90 23.61
C ILE A 685 -19.68 -25.16 22.92
N LEU A 686 -19.84 -26.26 23.67
CA LEU A 686 -20.39 -27.51 23.13
C LEU A 686 -21.82 -27.36 22.60
N ARG A 687 -22.65 -26.54 23.26
CA ARG A 687 -24.06 -26.36 22.90
C ARG A 687 -24.26 -25.40 21.73
N LYS A 688 -23.55 -24.28 21.72
CA LYS A 688 -23.76 -23.19 20.74
C LYS A 688 -22.81 -23.30 19.54
N GLY A 689 -21.74 -24.07 19.65
CA GLY A 689 -20.62 -24.03 18.72
C GLY A 689 -19.69 -22.86 19.01
N ILE A 690 -18.40 -23.07 18.83
CA ILE A 690 -17.36 -22.10 19.22
C ILE A 690 -17.50 -20.76 18.46
N ASP A 691 -17.82 -20.78 17.18
CA ASP A 691 -17.90 -19.57 16.35
C ASP A 691 -18.96 -18.59 16.87
N ASN A 692 -20.15 -19.09 17.23
CA ASN A 692 -21.22 -18.27 17.81
C ASN A 692 -20.84 -17.70 19.18
N VAL A 693 -20.09 -18.46 19.98
CA VAL A 693 -19.61 -17.99 21.29
C VAL A 693 -18.55 -16.90 21.12
N LEU A 694 -17.65 -17.07 20.16
CA LEU A 694 -16.63 -16.06 19.84
C LEU A 694 -17.29 -14.76 19.33
N ASP A 695 -18.35 -14.85 18.52
CA ASP A 695 -19.15 -13.67 18.13
C ASP A 695 -19.79 -12.97 19.33
N GLU A 696 -20.35 -13.72 20.29
CA GLU A 696 -20.85 -13.13 21.55
C GLU A 696 -19.74 -12.42 22.35
N ILE A 697 -18.51 -12.94 22.30
CA ILE A 697 -17.34 -12.31 22.93
C ILE A 697 -16.98 -11.02 22.21
N LYS A 698 -16.99 -10.99 20.87
CA LYS A 698 -16.81 -9.77 20.05
C LYS A 698 -17.82 -8.69 20.39
N ASP A 699 -19.06 -9.10 20.65
CA ASP A 699 -20.12 -8.18 21.03
C ASP A 699 -20.00 -7.66 22.46
N TYR A 700 -19.37 -8.41 23.35
CA TYR A 700 -19.16 -8.02 24.74
C TYR A 700 -17.88 -7.18 24.94
N LEU A 701 -16.73 -7.65 24.45
CA LEU A 701 -15.43 -6.98 24.62
C LEU A 701 -15.30 -5.83 23.63
N LYS A 702 -15.65 -4.61 24.07
CA LYS A 702 -15.53 -3.37 23.29
C LYS A 702 -14.22 -2.64 23.60
N ILE A 703 -13.11 -3.28 23.28
CA ILE A 703 -11.75 -2.78 23.51
C ILE A 703 -10.82 -3.21 22.38
N ASP A 704 -9.80 -2.40 22.11
CA ASP A 704 -8.88 -2.65 20.99
C ASP A 704 -7.72 -3.57 21.39
N ASN A 705 -7.14 -3.34 22.58
CA ASN A 705 -5.99 -4.10 23.06
C ASN A 705 -6.44 -5.31 23.89
N LEU A 706 -5.86 -6.47 23.61
CA LEU A 706 -6.18 -7.71 24.32
C LEU A 706 -4.92 -8.32 24.94
N HIS A 707 -5.07 -8.84 26.16
CA HIS A 707 -4.15 -9.78 26.79
C HIS A 707 -4.82 -11.16 26.83
N ILE A 708 -4.09 -12.20 26.42
CA ILE A 708 -4.59 -13.59 26.43
C ILE A 708 -3.85 -14.35 27.53
N SER A 709 -4.57 -14.83 28.54
CA SER A 709 -4.00 -15.71 29.57
C SER A 709 -4.54 -17.11 29.38
N ILE A 710 -3.65 -18.09 29.23
CA ILE A 710 -3.99 -19.50 28.99
C ILE A 710 -3.47 -20.34 30.14
N ASP A 711 -4.39 -20.88 30.93
CA ASP A 711 -4.08 -21.97 31.86
C ASP A 711 -4.22 -23.30 31.11
N MET A 712 -3.13 -24.07 31.03
CA MET A 712 -3.12 -25.34 30.33
C MET A 712 -4.14 -26.36 30.87
N ASN A 713 -4.68 -26.17 32.08
CA ASN A 713 -5.78 -26.99 32.60
C ASN A 713 -7.12 -26.81 31.83
N VAL A 714 -7.23 -25.81 30.94
CA VAL A 714 -8.41 -25.61 30.09
C VAL A 714 -8.61 -26.77 29.11
N PHE A 715 -7.55 -27.47 28.74
CA PHE A 715 -7.61 -28.64 27.87
C PHE A 715 -8.06 -29.89 28.64
N ASP A 716 -8.56 -30.88 27.89
CA ASP A 716 -8.77 -32.20 28.47
C ASP A 716 -7.42 -32.85 28.84
N PRO A 717 -7.28 -33.55 29.98
CA PRO A 717 -6.05 -34.25 30.35
C PRO A 717 -5.57 -35.32 29.35
N GLU A 718 -6.43 -35.80 28.43
CA GLU A 718 -6.00 -36.66 27.32
C GLU A 718 -5.14 -35.91 26.28
N ILE A 719 -5.30 -34.59 26.21
CA ILE A 719 -4.59 -33.64 25.34
C ILE A 719 -3.41 -33.01 26.11
N ALA A 720 -3.66 -32.46 27.30
CA ALA A 720 -2.66 -31.80 28.14
C ALA A 720 -2.53 -32.47 29.52
N PRO A 721 -1.88 -33.66 29.62
CA PRO A 721 -1.72 -34.37 30.89
C PRO A 721 -0.76 -33.66 31.87
N GLY A 722 0.17 -32.86 31.35
CA GLY A 722 1.25 -32.18 32.07
C GLY A 722 0.80 -30.90 32.76
N VAL A 723 -0.19 -30.97 33.65
CA VAL A 723 -0.69 -29.83 34.43
C VAL A 723 -0.81 -30.16 35.92
N SER A 724 -0.79 -29.17 36.80
CA SER A 724 -0.80 -29.39 38.26
C SER A 724 -2.19 -29.69 38.82
N VAL A 725 -3.25 -29.19 38.17
CA VAL A 725 -4.66 -29.34 38.58
C VAL A 725 -5.52 -29.67 37.35
N PRO A 726 -5.53 -30.94 36.89
CA PRO A 726 -6.23 -31.33 35.65
C PRO A 726 -7.77 -31.37 35.83
N VAL A 727 -8.51 -30.83 34.85
CA VAL A 727 -9.99 -30.84 34.80
C VAL A 727 -10.48 -31.52 33.52
N ARG A 728 -11.17 -32.65 33.67
CA ARG A 728 -11.68 -33.46 32.53
C ARG A 728 -12.74 -32.74 31.70
N ARG A 729 -12.93 -33.23 30.47
CA ARG A 729 -13.85 -32.75 29.45
C ARG A 729 -13.57 -31.31 29.07
N GLY A 730 -12.30 -31.02 28.77
CA GLY A 730 -11.83 -29.70 28.38
C GLY A 730 -11.83 -29.46 26.89
N MET A 731 -11.30 -28.30 26.51
CA MET A 731 -11.19 -27.86 25.12
C MET A 731 -10.29 -28.79 24.30
N SER A 732 -10.61 -28.88 23.01
CA SER A 732 -9.79 -29.54 21.99
C SER A 732 -8.71 -28.61 21.42
N TYR A 733 -7.77 -29.19 20.66
CA TYR A 733 -6.76 -28.44 19.91
C TYR A 733 -7.42 -27.44 18.95
N ASP A 734 -8.34 -27.90 18.10
CA ASP A 734 -9.01 -27.08 17.09
C ASP A 734 -9.76 -25.88 17.70
N GLU A 735 -10.40 -26.09 18.86
CA GLU A 735 -11.11 -25.02 19.57
C GLU A 735 -10.16 -23.95 20.10
N MET A 736 -8.99 -24.33 20.62
CA MET A 736 -7.98 -23.36 21.04
C MET A 736 -7.51 -22.52 19.85
N PHE A 737 -7.09 -23.16 18.75
CA PHE A 737 -6.54 -22.42 17.61
C PHE A 737 -7.60 -21.58 16.89
N LYS A 738 -8.87 -22.01 16.87
CA LYS A 738 -9.98 -21.13 16.44
C LYS A 738 -10.13 -19.91 17.34
N SER A 739 -10.01 -20.08 18.65
CA SER A 739 -10.09 -18.98 19.62
C SER A 739 -8.93 -18.00 19.45
N LEU A 740 -7.71 -18.50 19.26
CA LEU A 740 -6.53 -17.68 18.97
C LEU A 740 -6.69 -16.94 17.63
N LYS A 741 -7.07 -17.65 16.55
CA LYS A 741 -7.33 -17.02 15.26
C LYS A 741 -8.36 -15.91 15.34
N PHE A 742 -9.45 -16.14 16.06
CA PHE A 742 -10.45 -15.12 16.33
C PHE A 742 -9.86 -13.93 17.10
N ALA A 743 -9.09 -14.17 18.16
CA ALA A 743 -8.52 -13.11 18.98
C ALA A 743 -7.56 -12.23 18.17
N PHE A 744 -6.64 -12.84 17.42
CA PHE A 744 -5.67 -12.13 16.59
C PHE A 744 -6.32 -11.41 15.39
N LYS A 745 -7.45 -11.91 14.88
CA LYS A 745 -8.21 -11.26 13.80
C LYS A 745 -9.02 -10.04 14.26
N ASN A 746 -9.51 -10.05 15.50
CA ASN A 746 -10.48 -9.04 15.96
C ASN A 746 -9.90 -8.04 16.97
N TYR A 747 -8.72 -8.29 17.53
CA TYR A 747 -8.09 -7.44 18.54
C TYR A 747 -6.58 -7.24 18.28
N SER A 748 -6.04 -6.15 18.80
CA SER A 748 -4.59 -5.98 18.95
C SER A 748 -4.12 -6.81 20.15
N VAL A 749 -3.66 -8.04 19.92
CA VAL A 749 -3.15 -8.91 20.99
C VAL A 749 -1.80 -8.39 21.48
N THR A 750 -1.82 -7.61 22.55
CA THR A 750 -0.66 -6.86 23.08
C THR A 750 0.30 -7.70 23.92
N SER A 751 -0.18 -8.80 24.48
CA SER A 751 0.61 -9.70 25.33
C SER A 751 -0.15 -11.01 25.57
N ALA A 752 0.58 -12.04 26.01
CA ALA A 752 -0.01 -13.30 26.41
C ALA A 752 0.80 -13.98 27.52
N ASP A 753 0.15 -14.85 28.29
CA ASP A 753 0.82 -15.83 29.15
C ASP A 753 0.22 -17.22 29.01
N ILE A 754 1.09 -18.23 29.11
CA ILE A 754 0.77 -19.65 29.04
C ILE A 754 1.32 -20.31 30.30
N THR A 755 0.42 -20.72 31.20
CA THR A 755 0.75 -21.12 32.57
C THR A 755 0.41 -22.58 32.85
N GLU A 756 0.89 -23.11 33.98
CA GLU A 756 0.58 -24.45 34.50
C GLU A 756 1.10 -25.63 33.66
N PHE A 757 2.06 -25.40 32.76
CA PHE A 757 2.83 -26.52 32.19
C PHE A 757 3.73 -27.14 33.27
N ASN A 758 3.43 -28.40 33.59
CA ASN A 758 4.12 -29.20 34.58
C ASN A 758 4.73 -30.45 33.91
N PRO A 759 6.03 -30.42 33.55
CA PRO A 759 6.69 -31.53 32.86
C PRO A 759 6.74 -32.83 33.67
N LEU A 760 6.61 -32.77 35.01
CA LEU A 760 6.59 -33.98 35.85
C LEU A 760 5.33 -34.82 35.65
N ASN A 761 4.24 -34.20 35.20
CA ASN A 761 2.98 -34.87 34.89
C ASN A 761 2.81 -35.13 33.40
N ASP A 762 3.72 -34.62 32.55
CA ASP A 762 3.56 -34.73 31.11
C ASP A 762 3.83 -36.15 30.61
N ILE A 763 3.04 -36.60 29.64
CA ILE A 763 3.10 -37.96 29.12
C ILE A 763 3.59 -37.88 27.68
N ASN A 764 4.81 -38.37 27.44
CA ASN A 764 5.47 -38.38 26.14
C ASN A 764 5.60 -36.97 25.50
N GLY A 765 5.72 -35.91 26.30
CA GLY A 765 5.90 -34.54 25.81
C GLY A 765 4.65 -33.91 25.18
N LYS A 766 3.47 -34.52 25.35
CA LYS A 766 2.22 -34.03 24.73
C LYS A 766 1.88 -32.60 25.09
N THR A 767 2.05 -32.23 26.35
CA THR A 767 1.72 -30.88 26.81
C THR A 767 2.80 -29.90 26.39
N ALA A 768 4.07 -30.32 26.39
CA ALA A 768 5.18 -29.53 25.85
C ALA A 768 4.97 -29.19 24.37
N GLU A 769 4.60 -30.17 23.54
CA GLU A 769 4.28 -29.99 22.11
C GLU A 769 3.13 -29.01 21.90
N LEU A 770 2.11 -29.08 22.74
CA LEU A 770 0.97 -28.17 22.68
C LEU A 770 1.38 -26.73 23.04
N VAL A 771 2.20 -26.56 24.07
CA VAL A 771 2.72 -25.23 24.46
C VAL A 771 3.58 -24.66 23.33
N ASP A 772 4.49 -25.45 22.75
CA ASP A 772 5.28 -25.05 21.58
C ASP A 772 4.39 -24.60 20.41
N SER A 773 3.38 -25.39 20.06
CA SER A 773 2.44 -25.07 18.99
C SER A 773 1.67 -23.76 19.23
N ILE A 774 1.22 -23.52 20.47
CA ILE A 774 0.53 -22.28 20.85
C ILE A 774 1.48 -21.09 20.76
N VAL A 775 2.71 -21.22 21.25
CA VAL A 775 3.72 -20.15 21.22
C VAL A 775 4.12 -19.81 19.79
N GLN A 776 4.39 -20.80 18.95
CA GLN A 776 4.71 -20.58 17.53
C GLN A 776 3.60 -19.81 16.82
N TYR A 777 2.33 -20.19 17.05
CA TYR A 777 1.18 -19.46 16.52
C TYR A 777 1.11 -18.04 17.06
N MET A 778 1.30 -17.82 18.37
CA MET A 778 1.29 -16.48 18.92
C MET A 778 2.43 -15.61 18.36
N MET A 779 3.59 -16.19 18.06
CA MET A 779 4.72 -15.46 17.48
C MET A 779 4.50 -15.10 16.00
N ASN A 780 3.93 -16.03 15.23
CA ASN A 780 3.62 -15.85 13.81
C ASN A 780 2.19 -16.35 13.53
N PRO A 781 1.17 -15.53 13.84
CA PRO A 781 -0.21 -15.93 13.63
C PRO A 781 -0.50 -16.04 12.12
N ASP A 782 -1.01 -17.19 11.70
CA ASP A 782 -1.57 -17.36 10.36
C ASP A 782 -2.93 -16.64 10.32
N TYR A 783 -2.97 -15.49 9.63
CA TYR A 783 -4.17 -14.65 9.49
C TYR A 783 -5.16 -15.26 8.50
#